data_AF-A0AA39N4V6-F1
#
_entry.id   AF-A0AA39N4V6-F1
#
_cell.length_a   1.000
_cell.length_b   1.000
_cell.length_c   1.000
_cell.angle_alpha   90.00
_cell.angle_beta   90.00
_cell.angle_gamma   90.00
#
_symmetry.space_group_name_H-M   'P 1'
#
loop_
_entity.id
_entity.type
_entity.pdbx_description
1 polymer ?
#
loop_
_entity_poly.entity_id
_entity_poly.type
_entity_poly.pdbx_seq_one_letter_code
_entity_poly.pdbx_strand_id
1 'polypeptide(L)'
;MPNSNLSIESLVRNGMIPCAPKWPGLVVTFRVMEIFHTAILRCPQLSIQGFVRTLCDLHSFPIASSLKEQFSICYDVFIAILENVERRVLRELGRSHPDWRLKNCCAACMFELEGEEQLEFSMFGAMDGNDSLKRVPRSKVVDTLEGNRVSIERDDLRDGGGGYILPRTEVDRWSKEAIGDVEAVDMASALPCEERWKNMSDDRTSKMWGVFEETGFFLSLCHHGSVLLGADMVKSGEQAKYPLAIVGRLLEVFGDRLGIGYDIGCKFGGTINRSPLGELAKIKRFHVLVGLFHGHAHNRLCQLRHLGTYLMGLGLEDLETLERFFSKSNGLARGIRYASRFHRRQRITWYLKHVDRLDSFEHLSSFLCNNYRQALDIIDDYPALQNSMQELGVTDEKEFEAWLSEEEAYLSGLQRELPEETIEMEYYTRLIHYYDVESKVAASRRVVFVNTMTDTQPQPRDDTRKMETAQRHLLERRSQELERVQDLERSLNISPEDRWIVGSEKWRENEQRVAVRTYRRCLDRLEGLIVARIFELTKMNMSHTGYKMRKHIGKALKARSQAIRTALTQYNVAAATLIPPRPPLKWERVVEYAFLADFDLLRDVRQDMSERKWATPAGRQAMDTYFKICRAKEEIKRLNIEIQRVITYMHIEDTYLRRREGAIAETEPALAFQISRYRQDRERFYAAHMRRFYALSKDASVS
;
A
#
# COMPACT_ATOMS: atom_id res chain seq x y z
N MET A 1 -19.71 7.81 -63.42
CA MET A 1 -18.68 6.83 -63.00
C MET A 1 -19.40 5.60 -62.48
N PRO A 2 -18.98 4.38 -62.86
CA PRO A 2 -19.75 3.18 -62.53
C PRO A 2 -19.66 2.85 -61.04
N ASN A 3 -20.83 2.57 -60.48
CA ASN A 3 -21.10 2.10 -59.12
C ASN A 3 -20.40 0.76 -58.83
N SER A 4 -19.11 0.77 -58.50
CA SER A 4 -18.54 -0.34 -57.73
C SER A 4 -18.91 -0.13 -56.27
N ASN A 5 -19.98 -0.80 -55.82
CA ASN A 5 -20.20 -1.05 -54.41
C ASN A 5 -19.01 -1.87 -53.90
N LEU A 6 -17.93 -1.20 -53.48
CA LEU A 6 -16.91 -1.80 -52.64
C LEU A 6 -17.62 -2.21 -51.35
N SER A 7 -18.09 -3.46 -51.32
CA SER A 7 -18.71 -4.02 -50.13
C SER A 7 -17.69 -3.96 -49.00
N ILE A 8 -18.15 -3.66 -47.79
CA ILE A 8 -17.29 -3.69 -46.59
C ILE A 8 -16.58 -5.03 -46.46
N GLU A 9 -17.26 -6.11 -46.86
CA GLU A 9 -16.66 -7.44 -46.93
C GLU A 9 -15.43 -7.49 -47.84
N SER A 10 -15.49 -6.87 -49.02
CA SER A 10 -14.34 -6.78 -49.92
C SER A 10 -13.18 -6.00 -49.29
N LEU A 11 -13.45 -4.90 -48.58
CA LEU A 11 -12.42 -4.14 -47.86
C LEU A 11 -11.75 -5.00 -46.78
N VAL A 12 -12.54 -5.69 -45.96
CA VAL A 12 -12.03 -6.56 -44.88
C VAL A 12 -11.23 -7.73 -45.45
N ARG A 13 -11.70 -8.37 -46.53
CA ARG A 13 -10.96 -9.44 -47.23
C ARG A 13 -9.61 -8.97 -47.78
N ASN A 14 -9.46 -7.69 -48.10
CA ASN A 14 -8.21 -7.07 -48.53
C ASN A 14 -7.39 -6.47 -47.37
N GLY A 15 -7.71 -6.82 -46.11
CA GLY A 15 -6.94 -6.38 -44.96
C GLY A 15 -7.16 -4.90 -44.59
N MET A 16 -8.33 -4.34 -44.90
CA MET A 16 -8.70 -2.96 -44.60
C MET A 16 -9.90 -2.89 -43.65
N ILE A 17 -9.82 -2.00 -42.66
CA ILE A 17 -10.87 -1.75 -41.67
C ILE A 17 -11.53 -0.41 -41.98
N PRO A 18 -12.83 -0.41 -42.31
CA PRO A 18 -13.56 0.81 -42.65
C PRO A 18 -13.88 1.66 -41.42
N CYS A 19 -13.88 2.98 -41.58
CA CYS A 19 -14.28 3.92 -40.52
C CYS A 19 -15.81 4.11 -40.39
N ALA A 20 -16.59 3.53 -41.31
CA ALA A 20 -18.05 3.65 -41.33
C ALA A 20 -18.70 2.39 -41.92
N PRO A 21 -19.92 2.03 -41.48
CA PRO A 21 -20.66 0.87 -41.98
C PRO A 21 -21.29 1.07 -43.37
N LYS A 22 -21.28 2.29 -43.89
CA LYS A 22 -21.71 2.62 -45.25
C LYS A 22 -20.79 3.73 -45.77
N TRP A 23 -20.31 3.60 -47.01
CA TRP A 23 -19.50 4.62 -47.69
C TRP A 23 -18.29 5.13 -46.88
N PRO A 24 -17.33 4.26 -46.52
CA PRO A 24 -16.20 4.66 -45.70
C PRO A 24 -15.33 5.69 -46.43
N GLY A 25 -15.25 6.91 -45.89
CA GLY A 25 -14.34 7.95 -46.41
C GLY A 25 -12.87 7.75 -46.05
N LEU A 26 -12.58 6.82 -45.12
CA LEU A 26 -11.25 6.40 -44.71
C LEU A 26 -11.27 4.89 -44.43
N VAL A 27 -10.19 4.22 -44.79
CA VAL A 27 -9.91 2.85 -44.36
C VAL A 27 -8.51 2.80 -43.72
N VAL A 28 -8.35 1.96 -42.71
CA VAL A 28 -7.04 1.73 -42.08
C VAL A 28 -6.71 0.25 -42.20
N THR A 29 -5.49 -0.11 -42.57
CA THR A 29 -5.12 -1.52 -42.72
C THR A 29 -5.04 -2.22 -41.37
N PHE A 30 -5.31 -3.53 -41.33
CA PHE A 30 -5.11 -4.35 -40.12
C PHE A 30 -3.68 -4.23 -39.59
N ARG A 31 -2.69 -4.14 -40.47
CA ARG A 31 -1.27 -4.00 -40.10
C ARG A 31 -0.99 -2.70 -39.34
N VAL A 32 -1.57 -1.58 -39.76
CA VAL A 32 -1.43 -0.30 -39.04
C VAL A 32 -2.11 -0.39 -37.67
N MET A 33 -3.26 -1.05 -37.58
CA MET A 33 -3.95 -1.27 -36.31
C MET A 33 -3.18 -2.19 -35.36
N GLU A 34 -2.56 -3.26 -35.86
CA GLU A 34 -1.71 -4.16 -35.09
C GLU A 34 -0.46 -3.44 -34.55
N ILE A 35 0.18 -2.60 -35.38
CA ILE A 35 1.29 -1.73 -34.96
C ILE A 35 0.83 -0.79 -33.84
N PHE A 36 -0.28 -0.09 -34.05
CA PHE A 36 -0.79 0.84 -33.04
C PHE A 36 -1.15 0.12 -31.73
N HIS A 37 -1.89 -0.99 -31.81
CA HIS A 37 -2.28 -1.79 -30.66
C HIS A 37 -1.06 -2.27 -29.86
N THR A 38 -0.08 -2.87 -30.54
CA THR A 38 1.13 -3.35 -29.89
C THR A 38 1.94 -2.20 -29.27
N ALA A 39 2.05 -1.08 -29.99
CA ALA A 39 2.79 0.09 -29.52
C ALA A 39 2.15 0.73 -28.28
N ILE A 40 0.81 0.85 -28.21
CA ILE A 40 0.16 1.43 -27.03
C ILE A 40 0.23 0.50 -25.81
N LEU A 41 0.35 -0.81 -26.00
CA LEU A 41 0.48 -1.76 -24.88
C LEU A 41 1.90 -1.74 -24.30
N ARG A 42 2.92 -1.61 -25.15
CA ARG A 42 4.31 -1.45 -24.71
C ARG A 42 4.63 -0.03 -24.23
N CYS A 43 3.96 0.98 -24.78
CA CYS A 43 4.12 2.40 -24.46
C CYS A 43 2.74 3.03 -24.15
N PRO A 44 2.20 2.85 -22.94
CA PRO A 44 0.83 3.25 -22.57
C PRO A 44 0.50 4.73 -22.77
N GLN A 45 1.52 5.58 -22.74
CA GLN A 45 1.41 7.03 -22.97
C GLN A 45 1.15 7.41 -24.44
N LEU A 46 1.33 6.48 -25.39
CA LEU A 46 1.06 6.72 -26.79
C LEU A 46 -0.44 6.98 -27.00
N SER A 47 -0.75 8.13 -27.59
CA SER A 47 -2.12 8.57 -27.84
C SER A 47 -2.51 8.33 -29.30
N ILE A 48 -3.80 8.11 -29.57
CA ILE A 48 -4.36 8.05 -30.93
C ILE A 48 -3.96 9.30 -31.71
N GLN A 49 -4.07 10.48 -31.10
CA GLN A 49 -3.71 11.73 -31.76
C GLN A 49 -2.23 11.80 -32.14
N GLY A 50 -1.33 11.36 -31.25
CA GLY A 50 0.10 11.31 -31.55
C GLY A 50 0.39 10.37 -32.72
N PHE A 51 -0.20 9.18 -32.69
CA PHE A 51 -0.01 8.19 -33.75
C PHE A 51 -0.60 8.62 -35.10
N VAL A 52 -1.82 9.18 -35.11
CA VAL A 52 -2.44 9.70 -36.33
C VAL A 52 -1.61 10.85 -36.92
N ARG A 53 -1.03 11.73 -36.09
CA ARG A 53 -0.10 12.76 -36.58
C ARG A 53 1.13 12.14 -37.22
N THR A 54 1.71 11.12 -36.60
CA THR A 54 2.83 10.37 -37.21
C THR A 54 2.46 9.79 -38.57
N LEU A 55 1.26 9.22 -38.73
CA LEU A 55 0.79 8.74 -40.03
C LEU A 55 0.65 9.90 -41.04
N CYS A 56 0.07 11.03 -40.64
CA CYS A 56 -0.03 12.22 -41.48
C CYS A 56 1.36 12.71 -41.94
N ASP A 57 2.32 12.79 -41.03
CA ASP A 57 3.71 13.21 -41.32
C ASP A 57 4.38 12.24 -42.31
N LEU A 58 4.22 10.92 -42.11
CA LEU A 58 4.76 9.88 -43.00
C LEU A 58 4.16 9.95 -44.41
N HIS A 59 2.87 10.27 -44.53
CA HIS A 59 2.20 10.40 -45.81
C HIS A 59 2.31 11.81 -46.41
N SER A 60 2.93 12.76 -45.70
CA SER A 60 2.98 14.18 -46.09
C SER A 60 1.58 14.81 -46.28
N PHE A 61 0.61 14.42 -45.45
CA PHE A 61 -0.75 14.97 -45.46
C PHE A 61 -1.01 15.88 -44.23
N PRO A 62 -1.79 16.96 -44.39
CA PRO A 62 -2.22 17.75 -43.24
C PRO A 62 -3.19 16.97 -42.35
N ILE A 63 -3.14 17.21 -41.04
CA ILE A 63 -4.09 16.60 -40.11
C ILE A 63 -5.48 17.22 -40.26
N ALA A 64 -6.46 16.40 -40.67
CA ALA A 64 -7.88 16.76 -40.61
C ALA A 64 -8.47 16.39 -39.23
N SER A 65 -9.42 17.20 -38.75
CA SER A 65 -10.05 17.02 -37.43
C SER A 65 -10.79 15.68 -37.31
N SER A 66 -11.36 15.18 -38.41
CA SER A 66 -12.11 13.92 -38.49
C SER A 66 -11.23 12.67 -38.42
N LEU A 67 -9.95 12.73 -38.81
CA LEU A 67 -9.09 11.54 -38.91
C LEU A 67 -8.89 10.85 -37.56
N LYS A 68 -8.82 11.61 -36.47
CA LYS A 68 -8.70 11.06 -35.12
C LYS A 68 -9.92 10.21 -34.76
N GLU A 69 -11.11 10.70 -35.07
CA GLU A 69 -12.37 10.01 -34.78
C GLU A 69 -12.54 8.79 -35.67
N GLN A 70 -12.28 8.92 -36.97
CA GLN A 70 -12.31 7.81 -37.93
C GLN A 70 -11.31 6.70 -37.55
N PHE A 71 -10.09 7.05 -37.14
CA PHE A 71 -9.11 6.09 -36.65
C PHE A 71 -9.59 5.41 -35.36
N SER A 72 -10.17 6.16 -34.42
CA SER A 72 -10.75 5.58 -33.20
C SER A 72 -11.84 4.56 -33.52
N ILE A 73 -12.72 4.84 -34.48
CA ILE A 73 -13.77 3.90 -34.92
C ILE A 73 -13.14 2.63 -35.50
N CYS A 74 -12.17 2.77 -36.41
CA CYS A 74 -11.45 1.62 -36.95
C CYS A 74 -10.76 0.80 -35.84
N TYR A 75 -10.23 1.47 -34.81
CA TYR A 75 -9.59 0.81 -33.68
C TYR A 75 -10.59 0.03 -32.82
N ASP A 76 -11.77 0.60 -32.54
CA ASP A 76 -12.83 -0.09 -31.80
C ASP A 76 -13.30 -1.36 -32.53
N VAL A 77 -13.43 -1.28 -33.86
CA VAL A 77 -13.73 -2.45 -34.72
C VAL A 77 -12.60 -3.49 -34.64
N PHE A 78 -11.34 -3.04 -34.73
CA PHE A 78 -10.18 -3.92 -34.63
C PHE A 78 -10.15 -4.68 -33.30
N ILE A 79 -10.36 -3.97 -32.17
CA ILE A 79 -10.40 -4.59 -30.85
C ILE A 79 -11.56 -5.58 -30.72
N ALA A 80 -12.75 -5.22 -31.22
CA ALA A 80 -13.91 -6.13 -31.22
C ALA A 80 -13.62 -7.42 -32.01
N ILE A 81 -12.90 -7.33 -33.12
CA ILE A 81 -12.44 -8.51 -33.89
C ILE A 81 -11.47 -9.34 -33.04
N LEU A 82 -10.46 -8.73 -32.43
CA LEU A 82 -9.49 -9.44 -31.57
C LEU A 82 -10.17 -10.15 -30.40
N GLU A 83 -11.10 -9.50 -29.70
CA GLU A 83 -11.86 -10.11 -28.60
C GLU A 83 -12.69 -11.32 -29.08
N ASN A 84 -13.23 -11.26 -30.31
CA ASN A 84 -14.00 -12.37 -30.87
C ASN A 84 -13.10 -13.54 -31.30
N VAL A 85 -11.96 -13.26 -31.92
CA VAL A 85 -10.94 -14.26 -32.24
C VAL A 85 -10.45 -14.95 -30.97
N GLU A 86 -10.08 -14.18 -29.94
CA GLU A 86 -9.65 -14.71 -28.65
C GLU A 86 -10.71 -15.60 -28.03
N ARG A 87 -11.99 -15.19 -28.03
CA ARG A 87 -13.09 -16.01 -27.50
C ARG A 87 -13.23 -17.34 -28.23
N ARG A 88 -13.11 -17.33 -29.57
CA ARG A 88 -13.16 -18.56 -30.38
C ARG A 88 -11.99 -19.49 -30.05
N VAL A 89 -10.77 -18.94 -29.96
CA VAL A 89 -9.56 -19.69 -29.58
C VAL A 89 -9.72 -20.28 -28.19
N LEU A 90 -10.11 -19.49 -27.19
CA LEU A 90 -10.26 -19.99 -25.82
C LEU A 90 -11.35 -21.05 -25.72
N ARG A 91 -12.47 -20.92 -26.44
CA ARG A 91 -13.49 -21.96 -26.49
C ARG A 91 -12.95 -23.25 -27.07
N GLU A 92 -12.22 -23.17 -28.18
CA GLU A 92 -11.62 -24.33 -28.85
C GLU A 92 -10.56 -25.03 -28.00
N LEU A 93 -9.86 -24.27 -27.16
CA LEU A 93 -8.88 -24.79 -26.21
C LEU A 93 -9.52 -25.28 -24.89
N GLY A 94 -10.84 -25.21 -24.72
CA GLY A 94 -11.53 -25.61 -23.47
C GLY A 94 -11.34 -24.62 -22.30
N ARG A 95 -11.03 -23.35 -22.61
CA ARG A 95 -10.59 -22.30 -21.66
C ARG A 95 -11.63 -21.20 -21.47
N SER A 96 -12.90 -21.51 -21.74
CA SER A 96 -14.01 -20.55 -21.69
C SER A 96 -14.77 -20.56 -20.37
N HIS A 97 -14.46 -21.48 -19.46
CA HIS A 97 -15.12 -21.58 -18.15
C HIS A 97 -14.82 -20.32 -17.29
N PRO A 98 -15.80 -19.85 -16.48
CA PRO A 98 -15.55 -18.84 -15.45
C PRO A 98 -14.34 -19.23 -14.60
N ASP A 99 -13.44 -18.28 -14.33
CA ASP A 99 -12.22 -18.47 -13.52
C ASP A 99 -11.08 -19.26 -14.15
N TRP A 100 -11.21 -19.79 -15.37
CA TRP A 100 -10.11 -20.49 -16.03
C TRP A 100 -8.84 -19.65 -16.03
N ARG A 101 -8.94 -18.36 -16.37
CA ARG A 101 -7.81 -17.43 -16.37
C ARG A 101 -7.19 -17.29 -14.98
N LEU A 102 -8.00 -17.09 -13.93
CA LEU A 102 -7.48 -16.87 -12.59
C LEU A 102 -6.77 -18.14 -12.06
N LYS A 103 -7.33 -19.32 -12.34
CA LYS A 103 -6.72 -20.63 -12.02
C LYS A 103 -5.49 -20.99 -12.85
N ASN A 104 -5.20 -20.25 -13.93
CA ASN A 104 -4.10 -20.54 -14.85
C ASN A 104 -3.26 -19.28 -15.17
N CYS A 105 -3.29 -18.26 -14.30
CA CYS A 105 -2.62 -16.99 -14.57
C CYS A 105 -1.09 -17.08 -14.41
N CYS A 106 -0.61 -17.94 -13.50
CA CYS A 106 0.80 -18.13 -13.25
C CYS A 106 1.13 -19.62 -13.11
N ALA A 107 2.05 -20.11 -13.95
CA ALA A 107 2.49 -21.50 -13.95
C ALA A 107 3.20 -21.89 -12.64
N ALA A 108 3.99 -20.98 -12.05
CA ALA A 108 4.68 -21.25 -10.79
C ALA A 108 3.70 -21.36 -9.61
N CYS A 109 2.69 -20.49 -9.54
CA CYS A 109 1.69 -20.53 -8.45
C CYS A 109 0.69 -21.68 -8.61
N MET A 110 0.14 -21.90 -9.81
CA MET A 110 -1.13 -22.64 -9.98
C MET A 110 -0.98 -24.01 -10.63
N PHE A 111 0.20 -24.34 -11.18
CA PHE A 111 0.40 -25.60 -11.89
C PHE A 111 0.96 -26.68 -10.96
N GLU A 112 0.16 -27.08 -9.96
CA GLU A 112 0.52 -28.07 -8.96
C GLU A 112 0.85 -29.44 -9.58
N LEU A 113 1.97 -30.05 -9.18
CA LEU A 113 2.39 -31.37 -9.62
C LEU A 113 1.97 -32.46 -8.63
N GLU A 114 1.66 -33.65 -9.15
CA GLU A 114 1.31 -34.79 -8.31
C GLU A 114 2.52 -35.22 -7.46
N GLY A 115 2.31 -35.32 -6.14
CA GLY A 115 3.35 -35.71 -5.19
C GLY A 115 4.32 -34.60 -4.79
N GLU A 116 4.10 -33.35 -5.22
CA GLU A 116 4.91 -32.23 -4.73
C GLU A 116 4.64 -31.94 -3.23
N GLU A 117 5.65 -31.42 -2.55
CA GLU A 117 5.54 -31.12 -1.12
C GLU A 117 4.57 -29.95 -0.87
N GLN A 118 3.76 -30.06 0.18
CA GLN A 118 2.83 -29.00 0.54
C GLN A 118 3.56 -27.79 1.13
N LEU A 119 3.42 -26.64 0.47
CA LEU A 119 3.90 -25.36 0.98
C LEU A 119 2.97 -24.80 2.07
N GLU A 120 3.57 -24.07 3.02
CA GLU A 120 2.85 -23.37 4.10
C GLU A 120 1.83 -22.39 3.51
N PHE A 121 2.24 -21.58 2.54
CA PHE A 121 1.33 -20.83 1.68
C PHE A 121 1.24 -21.49 0.31
N SER A 122 0.01 -21.84 -0.09
CA SER A 122 -0.26 -22.37 -1.44
C SER A 122 0.07 -21.32 -2.50
N MET A 123 -0.24 -20.06 -2.22
CA MET A 123 0.12 -18.90 -3.01
C MET A 123 0.16 -17.66 -2.11
N PHE A 124 1.07 -16.74 -2.41
CA PHE A 124 0.98 -15.38 -1.90
C PHE A 124 1.15 -14.33 -2.99
N GLY A 125 0.68 -13.14 -2.66
CA GLY A 125 0.67 -11.98 -3.54
C GLY A 125 0.52 -10.71 -2.76
N ALA A 126 0.38 -9.59 -3.47
CA ALA A 126 0.16 -8.29 -2.88
C ALA A 126 -1.11 -7.66 -3.48
N MET A 127 -1.72 -6.73 -2.76
CA MET A 127 -2.79 -5.87 -3.27
C MET A 127 -2.64 -4.45 -2.76
N ASP A 128 -3.01 -3.47 -3.60
CA ASP A 128 -2.95 -2.06 -3.25
C ASP A 128 -3.79 -1.20 -4.21
N GLY A 129 -4.08 0.05 -3.82
CA GLY A 129 -4.75 1.05 -4.62
C GLY A 129 -3.81 2.03 -5.30
N ASN A 130 -4.18 2.46 -6.50
CA ASN A 130 -3.47 3.52 -7.21
C ASN A 130 -4.44 4.57 -7.73
N ASP A 131 -4.19 5.81 -7.35
CA ASP A 131 -5.01 6.95 -7.75
C ASP A 131 -4.64 7.49 -9.14
N SER A 132 -3.62 6.99 -9.84
CA SER A 132 -3.22 7.55 -11.12
C SER A 132 -4.25 7.33 -12.23
N LEU A 133 -5.01 6.22 -12.19
CA LEU A 133 -5.93 5.81 -13.25
C LEU A 133 -7.34 6.47 -13.18
N LYS A 134 -7.44 7.73 -12.70
CA LYS A 134 -8.75 8.42 -12.57
C LYS A 134 -9.40 8.73 -13.91
N ARG A 135 -10.74 8.84 -13.89
CA ARG A 135 -11.58 9.24 -15.03
C ARG A 135 -12.48 10.41 -14.65
N VAL A 136 -12.55 11.40 -15.54
CA VAL A 136 -13.48 12.51 -15.44
C VAL A 136 -14.78 12.12 -16.15
N PRO A 137 -15.95 12.19 -15.50
CA PRO A 137 -17.22 11.92 -16.16
C PRO A 137 -17.50 13.00 -17.20
N ARG A 138 -17.98 12.58 -18.38
CA ARG A 138 -18.46 13.54 -19.39
C ARG A 138 -19.82 14.04 -18.96
N SER A 139 -19.86 15.29 -18.54
CA SER A 139 -21.08 15.95 -18.08
C SER A 139 -21.24 17.32 -18.73
N LYS A 140 -22.49 17.75 -18.87
CA LYS A 140 -22.85 19.10 -19.30
C LYS A 140 -23.51 19.82 -18.12
N VAL A 141 -23.18 21.09 -17.97
CA VAL A 141 -23.88 21.96 -17.00
C VAL A 141 -25.28 22.22 -17.54
N VAL A 142 -26.28 21.95 -16.72
CA VAL A 142 -27.67 22.31 -17.01
C VAL A 142 -27.95 23.62 -16.29
N ASP A 143 -28.55 24.59 -16.99
CA ASP A 143 -28.94 25.89 -16.43
C ASP A 143 -30.03 25.70 -15.36
N THR A 144 -29.58 25.36 -14.17
CA THR A 144 -30.33 25.33 -12.93
C THR A 144 -29.62 26.29 -11.97
N LEU A 145 -30.36 26.91 -11.06
CA LEU A 145 -29.83 27.86 -10.06
C LEU A 145 -28.68 27.27 -9.20
N GLU A 146 -28.55 25.94 -9.17
CA GLU A 146 -27.53 25.18 -8.43
C GLU A 146 -26.35 24.66 -9.30
N GLY A 147 -26.38 24.86 -10.62
CA GLY A 147 -25.29 24.43 -11.52
C GLY A 147 -25.14 22.91 -11.64
N ASN A 148 -26.24 22.15 -11.53
CA ASN A 148 -26.22 20.69 -11.58
C ASN A 148 -25.68 20.16 -12.92
N ARG A 149 -24.78 19.17 -12.83
CA ARG A 149 -24.13 18.51 -13.97
C ARG A 149 -24.86 17.22 -14.32
N VAL A 150 -25.31 17.09 -15.57
CA VAL A 150 -25.94 15.86 -16.07
C VAL A 150 -24.94 15.11 -16.95
N SER A 151 -24.86 13.79 -16.78
CA SER A 151 -24.04 12.93 -17.64
C SER A 151 -24.50 13.04 -19.09
N ILE A 152 -23.55 13.21 -20.00
CA ILE A 152 -23.77 13.13 -21.46
C ILE A 152 -23.13 11.87 -22.05
N GLU A 153 -22.73 10.93 -21.19
CA GLU A 153 -22.21 9.64 -21.62
C GLU A 153 -23.35 8.81 -22.21
N ARG A 154 -23.08 8.19 -23.35
CA ARG A 154 -23.98 7.20 -23.91
C ARG A 154 -23.95 5.96 -23.01
N ASP A 155 -25.13 5.43 -22.68
CA ASP A 155 -25.22 4.15 -21.97
C ASP A 155 -24.54 3.05 -22.79
N ASP A 156 -23.59 2.38 -22.14
CA ASP A 156 -22.82 1.27 -22.71
C ASP A 156 -22.91 0.09 -21.75
N LEU A 157 -23.63 -0.96 -22.18
CA LEU A 157 -23.85 -2.17 -21.40
C LEU A 157 -22.61 -3.08 -21.37
N ARG A 158 -21.59 -2.80 -22.19
CA ARG A 158 -20.36 -3.59 -22.22
C ARG A 158 -19.52 -3.28 -20.99
N ASP A 159 -19.04 -4.34 -20.35
CA ASP A 159 -18.24 -4.22 -19.13
C ASP A 159 -16.80 -3.75 -19.41
N GLY A 160 -16.15 -4.33 -20.43
CA GLY A 160 -14.76 -4.03 -20.79
C GLY A 160 -13.71 -4.57 -19.81
N GLY A 161 -14.10 -5.14 -18.66
CA GLY A 161 -13.20 -5.67 -17.64
C GLY A 161 -12.71 -7.09 -17.89
N GLY A 162 -13.52 -7.93 -18.54
CA GLY A 162 -13.21 -9.34 -18.77
C GLY A 162 -12.95 -10.11 -17.46
N GLY A 163 -12.11 -11.14 -17.50
CA GLY A 163 -11.73 -11.92 -16.30
C GLY A 163 -10.68 -11.27 -15.39
N TYR A 164 -10.45 -9.96 -15.54
CA TYR A 164 -9.41 -9.20 -14.83
C TYR A 164 -9.96 -8.20 -13.82
N ILE A 165 -11.10 -7.55 -14.12
CA ILE A 165 -11.67 -6.49 -13.30
C ILE A 165 -12.99 -6.96 -12.73
N LEU A 166 -13.13 -6.95 -11.41
CA LEU A 166 -14.36 -7.31 -10.73
C LEU A 166 -15.52 -6.37 -11.15
N PRO A 167 -16.73 -6.91 -11.38
CA PRO A 167 -17.90 -6.08 -11.60
C PRO A 167 -18.18 -5.19 -10.39
N ARG A 168 -18.63 -3.95 -10.64
CA ARG A 168 -19.01 -3.01 -9.58
C ARG A 168 -20.05 -3.60 -8.63
N THR A 169 -21.01 -4.36 -9.17
CA THR A 169 -22.06 -5.04 -8.38
C THR A 169 -21.50 -6.08 -7.41
N GLU A 170 -20.35 -6.67 -7.71
CA GLU A 170 -19.69 -7.63 -6.82
C GLU A 170 -18.92 -6.91 -5.72
N VAL A 171 -18.21 -5.83 -6.08
CA VAL A 171 -17.49 -4.98 -5.12
C VAL A 171 -18.45 -4.29 -4.14
N ASP A 172 -19.58 -3.76 -4.63
CA ASP A 172 -20.53 -3.01 -3.82
C ASP A 172 -21.29 -3.90 -2.80
N ARG A 173 -21.23 -5.24 -2.91
CA ARG A 173 -21.69 -6.16 -1.84
C ARG A 173 -20.88 -6.04 -0.54
N TRP A 174 -19.67 -5.50 -0.63
CA TRP A 174 -18.77 -5.28 0.51
C TRP A 174 -18.76 -3.81 0.97
N SER A 175 -19.67 -2.99 0.44
CA SER A 175 -19.81 -1.59 0.82
C SER A 175 -20.27 -1.43 2.27
N LYS A 176 -20.00 -0.26 2.88
CA LYS A 176 -20.45 0.01 4.26
C LYS A 176 -21.97 -0.08 4.38
N GLU A 177 -22.69 0.29 3.33
CA GLU A 177 -24.14 0.18 3.24
C GLU A 177 -24.62 -1.28 3.24
N ALA A 178 -23.82 -2.22 2.73
CA ALA A 178 -24.17 -3.63 2.61
C ALA A 178 -23.75 -4.46 3.83
N ILE A 179 -22.56 -4.22 4.40
CA ILE A 179 -22.01 -5.05 5.49
C ILE A 179 -21.88 -4.32 6.83
N GLY A 180 -22.33 -3.06 6.91
CA GLY A 180 -22.12 -2.19 8.07
C GLY A 180 -20.71 -1.60 8.12
N ASP A 181 -20.48 -0.69 9.07
CA ASP A 181 -19.17 -0.05 9.23
C ASP A 181 -18.20 -0.97 9.99
N VAL A 182 -17.59 -1.90 9.26
CA VAL A 182 -16.58 -2.85 9.77
C VAL A 182 -15.24 -2.17 10.14
N GLU A 183 -15.08 -0.89 9.80
CA GLU A 183 -13.93 -0.06 10.16
C GLU A 183 -14.17 0.74 11.45
N ALA A 184 -15.39 0.76 11.99
CA ALA A 184 -15.66 1.38 13.28
C ALA A 184 -15.00 0.52 14.38
N VAL A 185 -13.92 1.05 14.96
CA VAL A 185 -13.20 0.40 16.05
C VAL A 185 -13.51 1.14 17.33
N ASP A 186 -13.99 0.44 18.35
CA ASP A 186 -14.02 0.98 19.71
C ASP A 186 -12.58 1.34 20.08
N MET A 187 -12.35 2.56 20.59
CA MET A 187 -11.01 3.04 20.91
C MET A 187 -10.27 2.03 21.79
N ALA A 188 -10.95 1.31 22.67
CA ALA A 188 -10.39 0.26 23.52
C ALA A 188 -9.80 -0.96 22.75
N SER A 189 -10.27 -1.23 21.52
CA SER A 189 -9.94 -2.42 20.71
C SER A 189 -9.00 -2.14 19.52
N ALA A 190 -8.60 -0.89 19.30
CA ALA A 190 -7.72 -0.49 18.21
C ALA A 190 -6.30 -1.04 18.39
N LEU A 191 -5.76 -1.65 17.33
CA LEU A 191 -4.36 -2.07 17.28
C LEU A 191 -3.45 -0.82 17.36
N PRO A 192 -2.28 -0.86 18.01
CA PRO A 192 -1.48 0.35 18.24
C PRO A 192 -0.94 1.01 16.96
N CYS A 193 -0.91 0.30 15.83
CA CYS A 193 -0.60 0.89 14.52
C CYS A 193 -1.73 1.76 13.96
N GLU A 194 -2.98 1.50 14.33
CA GLU A 194 -4.16 2.17 13.75
C GLU A 194 -4.25 3.65 14.13
N GLU A 195 -3.78 4.03 15.32
CA GLU A 195 -3.69 5.43 15.75
C GLU A 195 -2.59 6.21 15.01
N ARG A 196 -1.49 5.56 14.60
CA ARG A 196 -0.37 6.21 13.88
C ARG A 196 -0.78 6.68 12.48
N TRP A 197 -1.58 5.87 11.77
CA TRP A 197 -2.03 6.20 10.41
C TRP A 197 -3.09 7.30 10.39
N LYS A 198 -4.03 7.32 11.35
CA LYS A 198 -5.02 8.39 11.49
C LYS A 198 -4.39 9.77 11.68
N ASN A 199 -3.22 9.85 12.32
CA ASN A 199 -2.49 11.11 12.51
C ASN A 199 -1.75 11.61 11.26
N MET A 200 -1.68 10.81 10.18
CA MET A 200 -1.04 11.19 8.91
C MET A 200 -2.03 11.58 7.80
N SER A 201 -3.33 11.30 7.96
CA SER A 201 -4.36 11.70 7.00
C SER A 201 -5.56 12.33 7.70
N ASP A 202 -5.82 13.62 7.45
CA ASP A 202 -7.02 14.04 6.72
C ASP A 202 -7.23 15.57 6.74
N ASP A 203 -7.50 16.11 5.55
CA ASP A 203 -8.47 17.19 5.29
C ASP A 203 -8.35 17.77 3.85
N ARG A 204 -7.23 17.53 3.15
CA ARG A 204 -7.00 18.08 1.79
C ARG A 204 -7.51 17.18 0.65
N THR A 205 -7.70 15.88 0.87
CA THR A 205 -7.95 14.88 -0.17
C THR A 205 -9.43 14.73 -0.57
N SER A 206 -10.37 14.94 0.36
CA SER A 206 -11.82 14.73 0.11
C SER A 206 -12.39 15.68 -0.94
N LYS A 207 -11.99 16.96 -0.94
CA LYS A 207 -12.42 17.96 -1.96
C LYS A 207 -11.85 17.70 -3.36
N MET A 208 -10.71 17.01 -3.47
CA MET A 208 -10.07 16.70 -4.77
C MET A 208 -10.75 15.55 -5.52
N TRP A 209 -11.48 14.67 -4.84
CA TRP A 209 -12.10 13.48 -5.45
C TRP A 209 -13.43 13.76 -6.14
N GLY A 210 -14.14 14.83 -5.79
CA GLY A 210 -15.45 15.17 -6.35
C GLY A 210 -15.47 15.46 -7.87
N VAL A 211 -14.31 15.58 -8.51
CA VAL A 211 -14.19 15.80 -9.97
C VAL A 211 -14.15 14.49 -10.76
N PHE A 212 -13.82 13.37 -10.12
CA PHE A 212 -13.60 12.09 -10.79
C PHE A 212 -14.73 11.10 -10.45
N GLU A 213 -15.20 10.35 -11.45
CA GLU A 213 -16.16 9.27 -11.23
C GLU A 213 -15.41 8.05 -10.72
N GLU A 214 -14.44 7.56 -11.48
CA GLU A 214 -13.43 6.61 -11.01
C GLU A 214 -12.22 7.41 -10.53
N THR A 215 -11.91 7.27 -9.25
CA THR A 215 -10.85 7.99 -8.52
C THR A 215 -9.50 7.28 -8.58
N GLY A 216 -9.49 6.02 -9.02
CA GLY A 216 -8.30 5.17 -9.04
C GLY A 216 -8.60 3.75 -9.54
N PHE A 217 -7.67 2.85 -9.27
CA PHE A 217 -7.77 1.43 -9.59
C PHE A 217 -7.08 0.62 -8.48
N PHE A 218 -7.80 -0.34 -7.91
CA PHE A 218 -7.29 -1.26 -6.91
C PHE A 218 -6.87 -2.56 -7.61
N LEU A 219 -5.70 -3.11 -7.29
CA LEU A 219 -5.10 -4.23 -8.02
C LEU A 219 -4.49 -5.24 -7.06
N SER A 220 -4.56 -6.51 -7.43
CA SER A 220 -3.85 -7.61 -6.79
C SER A 220 -3.03 -8.40 -7.82
N LEU A 221 -1.81 -8.76 -7.42
CA LEU A 221 -0.83 -9.52 -8.19
C LEU A 221 -0.35 -10.72 -7.36
N CYS A 222 -0.01 -11.84 -8.00
CA CYS A 222 0.79 -12.86 -7.31
C CYS A 222 2.24 -12.36 -7.18
N HIS A 223 3.04 -13.02 -6.35
CA HIS A 223 4.43 -12.61 -6.13
C HIS A 223 5.32 -12.66 -7.40
N HIS A 224 4.99 -13.52 -8.38
CA HIS A 224 5.65 -13.48 -9.70
C HIS A 224 5.20 -12.32 -10.61
N GLY A 225 4.33 -11.43 -10.14
CA GLY A 225 3.83 -10.27 -10.89
C GLY A 225 2.76 -10.59 -11.92
N SER A 226 2.10 -11.75 -11.86
CA SER A 226 0.93 -12.05 -12.69
C SER A 226 -0.32 -11.44 -12.06
N VAL A 227 -1.21 -10.88 -12.88
CA VAL A 227 -2.40 -10.20 -12.40
C VAL A 227 -3.42 -11.20 -11.87
N LEU A 228 -3.83 -11.01 -10.61
CA LEU A 228 -4.91 -11.77 -10.00
C LEU A 228 -6.24 -11.10 -10.31
N LEU A 229 -6.55 -9.97 -9.69
CA LEU A 229 -7.82 -9.26 -9.87
C LEU A 229 -7.60 -7.76 -9.70
N GLY A 230 -8.43 -6.95 -10.35
CA GLY A 230 -8.50 -5.51 -10.11
C GLY A 230 -9.94 -5.04 -9.89
N ALA A 231 -10.10 -3.82 -9.40
CA ALA A 231 -11.38 -3.17 -9.17
C ALA A 231 -11.28 -1.67 -9.43
N ASP A 232 -12.33 -1.11 -10.02
CA ASP A 232 -12.44 0.35 -10.17
C ASP A 232 -12.75 0.98 -8.82
N MET A 233 -11.94 1.96 -8.41
CA MET A 233 -12.24 2.79 -7.25
C MET A 233 -13.21 3.89 -7.70
N VAL A 234 -14.43 3.90 -7.18
CA VAL A 234 -15.52 4.77 -7.65
C VAL A 234 -15.92 5.76 -6.57
N LYS A 235 -15.79 7.06 -6.87
CA LYS A 235 -16.18 8.20 -6.01
C LYS A 235 -15.65 8.12 -4.57
N SER A 236 -14.55 7.39 -4.36
CA SER A 236 -13.98 7.15 -3.04
C SER A 236 -12.46 7.05 -3.10
N GLY A 237 -11.77 7.15 -1.97
CA GLY A 237 -10.42 6.62 -1.84
C GLY A 237 -10.42 5.09 -1.79
N GLU A 238 -9.35 4.52 -1.25
CA GLU A 238 -9.23 3.09 -0.95
C GLU A 238 -10.12 2.73 0.24
N GLN A 239 -11.37 2.36 -0.04
CA GLN A 239 -12.30 1.85 0.97
C GLN A 239 -12.10 0.34 1.16
N ALA A 240 -12.39 -0.17 2.36
CA ALA A 240 -12.33 -1.59 2.70
C ALA A 240 -13.06 -2.54 1.71
N LYS A 241 -14.09 -2.06 1.00
CA LYS A 241 -14.85 -2.87 0.04
C LYS A 241 -14.00 -3.45 -1.11
N TYR A 242 -12.96 -2.74 -1.57
CA TYR A 242 -12.12 -3.20 -2.67
C TYR A 242 -11.25 -4.40 -2.27
N PRO A 243 -10.42 -4.32 -1.21
CA PRO A 243 -9.65 -5.47 -0.76
C PRO A 243 -10.55 -6.62 -0.25
N LEU A 244 -11.68 -6.35 0.40
CA LEU A 244 -12.62 -7.41 0.80
C LEU A 244 -13.19 -8.18 -0.40
N ALA A 245 -13.59 -7.47 -1.47
CA ALA A 245 -14.12 -8.11 -2.67
C ALA A 245 -13.06 -8.98 -3.37
N ILE A 246 -11.82 -8.48 -3.47
CA ILE A 246 -10.72 -9.25 -4.04
C ILE A 246 -10.44 -10.49 -3.19
N VAL A 247 -10.22 -10.34 -1.87
CA VAL A 247 -9.90 -11.50 -1.00
C VAL A 247 -11.03 -12.53 -1.01
N GLY A 248 -12.29 -12.10 -0.97
CA GLY A 248 -13.44 -13.00 -1.08
C GLY A 248 -13.36 -13.85 -2.35
N ARG A 249 -13.09 -13.22 -3.49
CA ARG A 249 -12.98 -13.93 -4.78
C ARG A 249 -11.74 -14.82 -4.86
N LEU A 250 -10.61 -14.41 -4.29
CA LEU A 250 -9.39 -15.21 -4.26
C LEU A 250 -9.58 -16.49 -3.42
N LEU A 251 -10.24 -16.38 -2.25
CA LEU A 251 -10.52 -17.53 -1.39
C LEU A 251 -11.49 -18.53 -2.03
N GLU A 252 -12.46 -18.05 -2.81
CA GLU A 252 -13.36 -18.92 -3.58
C GLU A 252 -12.62 -19.70 -4.68
N VAL A 253 -11.63 -19.08 -5.33
CA VAL A 253 -11.00 -19.65 -6.53
C VAL A 253 -9.78 -20.49 -6.22
N PHE A 254 -8.92 -20.04 -5.30
CA PHE A 254 -7.66 -20.70 -4.94
C PHE A 254 -7.76 -21.54 -3.67
N GLY A 255 -8.76 -21.29 -2.82
CA GLY A 255 -9.00 -22.08 -1.62
C GLY A 255 -8.10 -21.67 -0.45
N ASP A 256 -7.41 -22.65 0.12
CA ASP A 256 -6.80 -22.55 1.44
C ASP A 256 -5.36 -22.03 1.40
N ARG A 257 -4.88 -21.49 2.52
CA ARG A 257 -3.47 -21.08 2.77
C ARG A 257 -2.98 -19.99 1.82
N LEU A 258 -3.83 -18.99 1.57
CA LEU A 258 -3.46 -17.79 0.83
C LEU A 258 -2.85 -16.74 1.76
N GLY A 259 -1.72 -16.16 1.35
CA GLY A 259 -1.12 -14.99 1.98
C GLY A 259 -1.23 -13.76 1.08
N ILE A 260 -1.83 -12.65 1.54
CA ILE A 260 -1.89 -11.43 0.72
C ILE A 260 -1.31 -10.25 1.50
N GLY A 261 -0.27 -9.66 0.91
CA GLY A 261 0.36 -8.42 1.34
C GLY A 261 -0.52 -7.21 1.10
N TYR A 262 -0.59 -6.32 2.10
CA TYR A 262 -1.21 -5.01 1.98
C TYR A 262 -0.54 -4.02 2.94
N ASP A 263 -0.32 -2.77 2.51
CA ASP A 263 0.31 -1.69 3.29
C ASP A 263 -0.32 -1.48 4.66
N ILE A 264 -1.65 -1.60 4.73
CA ILE A 264 -2.42 -1.50 5.97
C ILE A 264 -2.88 -2.87 6.47
N GLY A 265 -2.13 -3.93 6.12
CA GLY A 265 -2.46 -5.32 6.41
C GLY A 265 -2.80 -5.57 7.88
N CYS A 266 -2.05 -4.96 8.80
CA CYS A 266 -2.32 -5.07 10.24
C CYS A 266 -3.73 -4.59 10.64
N LYS A 267 -4.20 -3.48 10.04
CA LYS A 267 -5.55 -2.95 10.24
C LYS A 267 -6.57 -3.81 9.49
N PHE A 268 -6.22 -4.20 8.28
CA PHE A 268 -7.10 -4.95 7.39
C PHE A 268 -7.44 -6.35 7.92
N GLY A 269 -6.54 -7.01 8.64
CA GLY A 269 -6.85 -8.25 9.35
C GLY A 269 -8.01 -8.09 10.35
N GLY A 270 -8.04 -6.98 11.10
CA GLY A 270 -9.18 -6.62 11.95
C GLY A 270 -10.46 -6.37 11.15
N THR A 271 -10.36 -5.69 10.02
CA THR A 271 -11.48 -5.47 9.09
C THR A 271 -12.06 -6.78 8.55
N ILE A 272 -11.22 -7.74 8.15
CA ILE A 272 -11.66 -9.08 7.72
C ILE A 272 -12.42 -9.78 8.84
N ASN A 273 -11.84 -9.81 10.04
CA ASN A 273 -12.42 -10.51 11.19
C ASN A 273 -13.80 -9.97 11.59
N ARG A 274 -14.04 -8.66 11.40
CA ARG A 274 -15.34 -8.01 11.65
C ARG A 274 -16.32 -8.11 10.47
N SER A 275 -15.84 -8.49 9.29
CA SER A 275 -16.67 -8.63 8.10
C SER A 275 -17.29 -10.03 8.00
N PRO A 276 -18.30 -10.22 7.13
CA PRO A 276 -18.83 -11.55 6.80
C PRO A 276 -17.77 -12.52 6.25
N LEU A 277 -16.61 -12.02 5.80
CA LEU A 277 -15.51 -12.84 5.30
C LEU A 277 -14.69 -13.51 6.42
N GLY A 278 -14.81 -13.05 7.67
CA GLY A 278 -13.94 -13.46 8.76
C GLY A 278 -13.94 -14.97 9.03
N GLU A 279 -15.12 -15.60 9.02
CA GLU A 279 -15.23 -17.04 9.25
C GLU A 279 -14.62 -17.86 8.10
N LEU A 280 -14.92 -17.46 6.86
CA LEU A 280 -14.33 -18.10 5.69
C LEU A 280 -12.80 -17.94 5.67
N ALA A 281 -12.29 -16.74 5.98
CA ALA A 281 -10.86 -16.46 6.07
C ALA A 281 -10.16 -17.37 7.10
N LYS A 282 -10.78 -17.59 8.26
CA LYS A 282 -10.26 -18.51 9.29
C LYS A 282 -10.26 -19.96 8.82
N ILE A 283 -11.38 -20.45 8.31
CA ILE A 283 -11.52 -21.83 7.78
C ILE A 283 -10.48 -22.08 6.68
N LYS A 284 -10.28 -21.10 5.80
CA LYS A 284 -9.33 -21.15 4.70
C LYS A 284 -7.89 -20.88 5.10
N ARG A 285 -7.60 -20.60 6.37
CA ARG A 285 -6.25 -20.23 6.86
C ARG A 285 -5.64 -19.08 6.05
N PHE A 286 -6.45 -18.06 5.78
CA PHE A 286 -6.02 -16.84 5.10
C PHE A 286 -5.14 -16.00 6.00
N HIS A 287 -4.01 -15.51 5.48
CA HIS A 287 -3.09 -14.66 6.21
C HIS A 287 -2.97 -13.29 5.53
N VAL A 288 -3.15 -12.24 6.33
CA VAL A 288 -2.81 -10.88 5.91
C VAL A 288 -1.35 -10.63 6.22
N LEU A 289 -0.60 -10.24 5.20
CA LEU A 289 0.83 -9.98 5.27
C LEU A 289 1.10 -8.48 5.17
N VAL A 290 2.24 -8.03 5.66
CA VAL A 290 2.70 -6.64 5.54
C VAL A 290 4.04 -6.64 4.80
N GLY A 291 4.15 -5.83 3.75
CA GLY A 291 5.36 -5.71 2.94
C GLY A 291 6.55 -5.22 3.76
N LEU A 292 7.76 -5.68 3.40
CA LEU A 292 8.98 -5.39 4.17
C LEU A 292 9.28 -3.89 4.24
N PHE A 293 8.96 -3.10 3.20
CA PHE A 293 9.24 -1.65 3.21
C PHE A 293 8.30 -0.88 4.13
N HIS A 294 7.09 -1.39 4.32
CA HIS A 294 6.13 -0.82 5.27
C HIS A 294 6.42 -1.28 6.70
N GLY A 295 7.06 -2.43 6.88
CA GLY A 295 7.44 -3.00 8.17
C GLY A 295 8.05 -1.98 9.16
N HIS A 296 8.98 -1.15 8.69
CA HIS A 296 9.63 -0.11 9.51
C HIS A 296 8.68 0.98 10.02
N ALA A 297 7.53 1.19 9.37
CA ALA A 297 6.50 2.13 9.81
C ALA A 297 5.55 1.55 10.86
N HIS A 298 5.55 0.23 11.04
CA HIS A 298 4.78 -0.45 12.06
C HIS A 298 5.55 -0.51 13.37
N ASN A 299 4.82 -0.56 14.49
CA ASN A 299 5.44 -0.83 15.79
C ASN A 299 6.04 -2.24 15.80
N ARG A 300 6.98 -2.49 16.72
CA ARG A 300 7.71 -3.74 16.84
C ARG A 300 6.78 -4.93 17.00
N LEU A 301 5.73 -4.84 17.82
CA LEU A 301 4.76 -5.93 17.98
C LEU A 301 4.09 -6.34 16.66
N CYS A 302 3.74 -5.35 15.84
CA CYS A 302 3.18 -5.57 14.51
C CYS A 302 4.25 -6.11 13.54
N GLN A 303 5.52 -5.69 13.67
CA GLN A 303 6.62 -6.29 12.90
C GLN A 303 6.80 -7.77 13.25
N LEU A 304 6.81 -8.14 14.53
CA LEU A 304 6.95 -9.54 14.95
C LEU A 304 5.83 -10.43 14.37
N ARG A 305 4.61 -9.90 14.27
CA ARG A 305 3.44 -10.65 13.79
C ARG A 305 3.28 -10.69 12.27
N HIS A 306 3.78 -9.69 11.55
CA HIS A 306 3.43 -9.50 10.14
C HIS A 306 4.62 -9.24 9.20
N LEU A 307 5.82 -8.99 9.73
CA LEU A 307 7.02 -8.81 8.91
C LEU A 307 7.47 -10.16 8.35
N GLY A 308 7.78 -10.19 7.06
CA GLY A 308 8.16 -11.40 6.35
C GLY A 308 9.32 -12.18 6.98
N THR A 309 10.28 -11.49 7.61
CA THR A 309 11.41 -12.12 8.28
C THR A 309 10.98 -13.10 9.37
N TYR A 310 9.97 -12.76 10.17
CA TYR A 310 9.53 -13.58 11.31
C TYR A 310 8.39 -14.54 10.95
N LEU A 311 7.79 -14.38 9.78
CA LEU A 311 6.63 -15.15 9.35
C LEU A 311 7.05 -16.40 8.57
N MET A 312 6.73 -17.57 9.14
CA MET A 312 7.05 -18.86 8.54
C MET A 312 6.33 -19.06 7.21
N GLY A 313 7.06 -19.55 6.20
CA GLY A 313 6.50 -19.93 4.91
C GLY A 313 6.52 -18.86 3.83
N LEU A 314 6.81 -17.60 4.18
CA LEU A 314 6.87 -16.49 3.21
C LEU A 314 8.16 -16.49 2.37
N GLY A 315 9.22 -17.15 2.85
CA GLY A 315 10.51 -17.12 2.16
C GLY A 315 11.13 -15.73 2.20
N LEU A 316 11.75 -15.31 1.09
CA LEU A 316 12.44 -14.02 0.98
C LEU A 316 11.58 -12.92 0.32
N GLU A 317 10.27 -13.13 0.21
CA GLU A 317 9.37 -12.20 -0.46
C GLU A 317 9.25 -10.85 0.27
N ASP A 318 9.36 -9.76 -0.49
CA ASP A 318 9.21 -8.39 0.02
C ASP A 318 7.78 -7.84 -0.11
N LEU A 319 6.96 -8.44 -0.99
CA LEU A 319 5.59 -8.07 -1.33
C LEU A 319 5.46 -6.70 -2.05
N GLU A 320 6.54 -6.21 -2.68
CA GLU A 320 6.64 -4.88 -3.33
C GLU A 320 6.50 -4.95 -4.86
N THR A 321 5.64 -5.84 -5.31
CA THR A 321 5.45 -6.09 -6.75
C THR A 321 4.53 -5.02 -7.37
N LEU A 322 3.72 -4.33 -6.57
CA LEU A 322 2.71 -3.38 -7.04
C LEU A 322 3.28 -2.01 -7.41
N GLU A 323 4.28 -1.51 -6.69
CA GLU A 323 4.93 -0.22 -6.94
C GLU A 323 5.55 -0.21 -8.34
N ARG A 324 6.21 -1.32 -8.68
CA ARG A 324 6.82 -1.57 -9.99
C ARG A 324 5.76 -1.63 -11.08
N PHE A 325 4.62 -2.27 -10.80
CA PHE A 325 3.49 -2.34 -11.72
C PHE A 325 2.83 -0.97 -11.94
N PHE A 326 2.60 -0.22 -10.86
CA PHE A 326 1.96 1.09 -10.89
C PHE A 326 2.82 2.11 -11.62
N SER A 327 4.14 2.11 -11.41
CA SER A 327 5.08 2.94 -12.16
C SER A 327 4.89 2.84 -13.68
N LYS A 328 4.74 1.62 -14.23
CA LYS A 328 4.49 1.39 -15.66
C LYS A 328 3.05 1.71 -16.07
N SER A 329 2.06 1.24 -15.31
CA SER A 329 0.64 1.41 -15.66
C SER A 329 0.16 2.86 -15.57
N ASN A 330 0.84 3.72 -14.80
CA ASN A 330 0.56 5.17 -14.74
C ASN A 330 0.61 5.85 -16.11
N GLY A 331 1.35 5.30 -17.08
CA GLY A 331 1.35 5.77 -18.46
C GLY A 331 -0.04 5.73 -19.12
N LEU A 332 -0.95 4.86 -18.68
CA LEU A 332 -2.33 4.77 -19.17
C LEU A 332 -3.15 6.01 -18.85
N ALA A 333 -2.82 6.72 -17.76
CA ALA A 333 -3.62 7.79 -17.19
C ALA A 333 -4.01 8.85 -18.23
N ARG A 334 -3.09 9.23 -19.11
CA ARG A 334 -3.32 10.24 -20.16
C ARG A 334 -4.33 9.77 -21.22
N GLY A 335 -4.31 8.48 -21.56
CA GLY A 335 -5.20 7.88 -22.55
C GLY A 335 -6.62 7.61 -22.04
N ILE A 336 -6.77 7.38 -20.74
CA ILE A 336 -8.06 6.98 -20.14
C ILE A 336 -8.80 8.09 -19.40
N ARG A 337 -8.14 9.22 -19.08
CA ARG A 337 -8.71 10.32 -18.24
C ARG A 337 -10.09 10.80 -18.69
N TYR A 338 -10.30 10.88 -20.00
CA TYR A 338 -11.51 11.39 -20.64
C TYR A 338 -12.19 10.33 -21.53
N ALA A 339 -11.79 9.07 -21.40
CA ALA A 339 -12.46 7.95 -22.06
C ALA A 339 -13.86 7.74 -21.47
N SER A 340 -14.73 7.03 -22.18
CA SER A 340 -15.94 6.48 -21.54
C SER A 340 -15.54 5.38 -20.55
N ARG A 341 -16.46 5.01 -19.65
CA ARG A 341 -16.27 3.89 -18.72
C ARG A 341 -15.81 2.61 -19.42
N PHE A 342 -16.49 2.22 -20.50
CA PHE A 342 -16.14 1.03 -21.29
C PHE A 342 -14.71 1.11 -21.86
N HIS A 343 -14.37 2.17 -22.60
CA HIS A 343 -13.04 2.27 -23.22
C HIS A 343 -11.91 2.38 -22.18
N ARG A 344 -12.18 2.98 -21.01
CA ARG A 344 -11.23 2.97 -19.90
C ARG A 344 -10.95 1.54 -19.45
N ARG A 345 -12.00 0.77 -19.12
CA ARG A 345 -11.85 -0.62 -18.66
C ARG A 345 -11.22 -1.49 -19.74
N GLN A 346 -11.67 -1.38 -20.99
CA GLN A 346 -11.10 -2.11 -22.11
C GLN A 346 -9.60 -1.85 -22.25
N ARG A 347 -9.16 -0.58 -22.22
CA ARG A 347 -7.74 -0.23 -22.33
C ARG A 347 -6.91 -0.74 -21.16
N ILE A 348 -7.44 -0.69 -19.94
CA ILE A 348 -6.79 -1.29 -18.76
C ILE A 348 -6.68 -2.79 -18.95
N THR A 349 -7.77 -3.50 -19.24
CA THR A 349 -7.79 -4.96 -19.40
C THR A 349 -6.85 -5.44 -20.50
N TRP A 350 -6.78 -4.76 -21.65
CA TRP A 350 -5.80 -5.10 -22.69
C TRP A 350 -4.35 -4.91 -22.23
N TYR A 351 -4.07 -3.87 -21.44
CA TYR A 351 -2.78 -3.68 -20.81
C TYR A 351 -2.46 -4.80 -19.81
N LEU A 352 -3.40 -5.18 -18.95
CA LEU A 352 -3.23 -6.30 -18.00
C LEU A 352 -2.93 -7.61 -18.73
N LYS A 353 -3.69 -7.93 -19.80
CA LYS A 353 -3.44 -9.09 -20.67
C LYS A 353 -2.04 -9.09 -21.27
N HIS A 354 -1.57 -7.92 -21.71
CA HIS A 354 -0.24 -7.78 -22.30
C HIS A 354 0.85 -8.02 -21.26
N VAL A 355 0.71 -7.46 -20.06
CA VAL A 355 1.65 -7.64 -18.96
C VAL A 355 1.73 -9.12 -18.59
N ASP A 356 0.61 -9.79 -18.33
CA ASP A 356 0.60 -11.22 -17.99
C ASP A 356 1.28 -12.09 -19.06
N ARG A 357 0.90 -11.89 -20.33
CA ARG A 357 1.34 -12.76 -21.44
C ARG A 357 2.80 -12.56 -21.80
N LEU A 358 3.27 -11.33 -21.73
CA LEU A 358 4.59 -10.97 -22.22
C LEU A 358 5.53 -10.67 -21.07
N ASP A 359 5.24 -9.64 -20.28
CA ASP A 359 6.18 -9.14 -19.29
C ASP A 359 6.35 -10.12 -18.12
N SER A 360 5.26 -10.48 -17.44
CA SER A 360 5.33 -11.34 -16.26
C SER A 360 5.89 -12.72 -16.61
N PHE A 361 5.45 -13.31 -17.72
CA PHE A 361 5.96 -14.60 -18.18
C PHE A 361 7.44 -14.53 -18.59
N GLU A 362 7.87 -13.54 -19.37
CA GLU A 362 9.29 -13.38 -19.77
C GLU A 362 10.25 -13.27 -18.58
N HIS A 363 9.81 -12.55 -17.54
CA HIS A 363 10.60 -12.30 -16.33
C HIS A 363 10.56 -13.46 -15.33
N LEU A 364 9.61 -14.40 -15.47
CA LEU A 364 9.37 -15.46 -14.48
C LEU A 364 10.63 -16.26 -14.14
N SER A 365 11.31 -16.84 -15.13
CA SER A 365 12.52 -17.64 -14.85
C SER A 365 13.67 -16.80 -14.29
N SER A 366 13.79 -15.53 -14.69
CA SER A 366 14.85 -14.66 -14.13
C SER A 366 14.56 -14.31 -12.68
N PHE A 367 13.29 -14.07 -12.33
CA PHE A 367 12.86 -13.87 -10.95
C PHE A 367 13.22 -15.11 -10.11
N LEU A 368 12.79 -16.30 -10.54
CA LEU A 368 13.06 -17.55 -9.83
C LEU A 368 14.56 -17.81 -9.66
N CYS A 369 15.36 -17.69 -10.74
CA CYS A 369 16.81 -17.95 -10.65
C CYS A 369 17.56 -16.89 -9.83
N ASN A 370 17.12 -15.63 -9.83
CA ASN A 370 17.78 -14.58 -9.06
C ASN A 370 17.48 -14.73 -7.56
N ASN A 371 16.23 -15.03 -7.20
CA ASN A 371 15.87 -15.32 -5.81
C ASN A 371 16.57 -16.59 -5.30
N TYR A 372 16.75 -17.60 -6.16
CA TYR A 372 17.49 -18.81 -5.79
C TYR A 372 18.93 -18.47 -5.38
N ARG A 373 19.64 -17.69 -6.20
CA ARG A 373 21.02 -17.26 -5.89
C ARG A 373 21.06 -16.38 -4.64
N GLN A 374 20.13 -15.43 -4.52
CA GLN A 374 20.03 -14.59 -3.33
C GLN A 374 19.84 -15.43 -2.05
N ALA A 375 19.02 -16.48 -2.11
CA ALA A 375 18.80 -17.36 -0.99
C ALA A 375 20.06 -18.17 -0.64
N LEU A 376 20.81 -18.65 -1.64
CA LEU A 376 22.10 -19.30 -1.41
C LEU A 376 23.12 -18.34 -0.78
N ASP A 377 23.24 -17.11 -1.30
CA ASP A 377 24.15 -16.09 -0.76
C ASP A 377 23.84 -15.81 0.73
N ILE A 378 22.56 -15.78 1.11
CA ILE A 378 22.14 -15.59 2.51
C ILE A 378 22.48 -16.82 3.37
N ILE A 379 22.31 -18.03 2.82
CA ILE A 379 22.64 -19.26 3.56
C ILE A 379 24.15 -19.34 3.80
N ASP A 380 24.96 -18.85 2.87
CA ASP A 380 26.42 -18.79 2.98
C ASP A 380 26.89 -17.84 4.10
N ASP A 381 26.03 -16.94 4.61
CA ASP A 381 26.32 -16.11 5.79
C ASP A 381 26.23 -16.89 7.12
N TYR A 382 25.85 -18.17 7.11
CA TYR A 382 25.71 -18.98 8.34
C TYR A 382 26.96 -19.04 9.24
N PRO A 383 28.21 -19.11 8.73
CA PRO A 383 29.40 -19.02 9.57
C PRO A 383 29.51 -17.67 10.32
N ALA A 384 29.01 -16.57 9.75
CA ALA A 384 28.98 -15.29 10.44
C ALA A 384 27.99 -15.31 11.61
N LEU A 385 26.83 -15.95 11.44
CA LEU A 385 25.88 -16.18 12.53
C LEU A 385 26.53 -17.01 13.65
N GLN A 386 27.26 -18.06 13.33
CA GLN A 386 27.96 -18.89 14.33
C GLN A 386 28.97 -18.08 15.15
N ASN A 387 29.71 -17.17 14.52
CA ASN A 387 30.62 -16.27 15.24
C ASN A 387 29.84 -15.34 16.19
N SER A 388 28.73 -14.73 15.73
CA SER A 388 27.88 -13.91 16.59
C SER A 388 27.26 -14.70 17.75
N MET A 389 26.88 -15.96 17.54
CA MET A 389 26.39 -16.84 18.60
C MET A 389 27.46 -17.09 19.67
N GLN A 390 28.72 -17.32 19.26
CA GLN A 390 29.84 -17.49 20.20
C GLN A 390 30.08 -16.21 21.02
N GLU A 391 30.06 -15.05 20.39
CA GLU A 391 30.22 -13.75 21.07
C GLU A 391 29.10 -13.46 22.07
N LEU A 392 27.86 -13.87 21.75
CA LEU A 392 26.68 -13.69 22.61
C LEU A 392 26.51 -14.81 23.66
N GLY A 393 27.35 -15.85 23.61
CA GLY A 393 27.23 -17.04 24.44
C GLY A 393 25.90 -17.76 24.26
N VAL A 394 25.45 -17.90 23.00
CA VAL A 394 24.27 -18.67 22.57
C VAL A 394 24.76 -20.03 22.08
N THR A 395 24.19 -21.11 22.59
CA THR A 395 24.63 -22.48 22.25
C THR A 395 23.67 -23.23 21.35
N ASP A 396 22.38 -22.92 21.45
CA ASP A 396 21.33 -23.49 20.61
C ASP A 396 20.63 -22.38 19.81
N GLU A 397 20.48 -22.58 18.51
CA GLU A 397 19.74 -21.66 17.63
C GLU A 397 18.27 -21.50 18.05
N LYS A 398 17.69 -22.51 18.71
CA LYS A 398 16.32 -22.43 19.24
C LYS A 398 16.15 -21.37 20.31
N GLU A 399 17.24 -20.88 20.91
CA GLU A 399 17.20 -19.73 21.80
C GLU A 399 16.62 -18.49 21.08
N PHE A 400 16.85 -18.32 19.77
CA PHE A 400 16.30 -17.19 19.01
C PHE A 400 14.77 -17.26 18.86
N GLU A 401 14.18 -18.46 18.74
CA GLU A 401 12.72 -18.64 18.74
C GLU A 401 12.11 -18.31 20.10
N ALA A 402 12.80 -18.69 21.18
CA ALA A 402 12.41 -18.35 22.54
C ALA A 402 12.51 -16.82 22.77
N TRP A 403 13.56 -16.17 22.25
CA TRP A 403 13.73 -14.72 22.32
C TRP A 403 12.61 -13.97 21.60
N LEU A 404 12.23 -14.43 20.39
CA LEU A 404 11.12 -13.84 19.65
C LEU A 404 9.80 -13.95 20.43
N SER A 405 9.55 -15.11 21.04
CA SER A 405 8.35 -15.37 21.84
C SER A 405 8.32 -14.54 23.13
N GLU A 406 9.46 -14.37 23.79
CA GLU A 406 9.62 -13.51 24.97
C GLU A 406 9.37 -12.04 24.62
N GLU A 407 9.94 -11.56 23.50
CA GLU A 407 9.74 -10.20 22.99
C GLU A 407 8.25 -9.95 22.68
N GLU A 408 7.58 -10.88 21.98
CA GLU A 408 6.15 -10.74 21.65
C GLU A 408 5.27 -10.73 22.92
N ALA A 409 5.52 -11.63 23.87
CA ALA A 409 4.77 -11.72 25.11
C ALA A 409 4.91 -10.44 25.95
N TYR A 410 6.14 -9.92 26.04
CA TYR A 410 6.41 -8.65 26.71
C TYR A 410 5.66 -7.49 26.04
N LEU A 411 5.80 -7.33 24.72
CA LEU A 411 5.18 -6.24 23.98
C LEU A 411 3.64 -6.32 23.99
N SER A 412 3.07 -7.53 24.02
CA SER A 412 1.62 -7.76 24.16
C SER A 412 1.11 -7.43 25.57
N GLY A 413 1.96 -7.59 26.59
CA GLY A 413 1.64 -7.30 27.99
C GLY A 413 1.72 -5.83 28.39
N LEU A 414 2.23 -4.95 27.51
CA LEU A 414 2.27 -3.50 27.73
C LEU A 414 0.84 -2.95 27.80
N GLN A 415 0.32 -2.79 29.04
CA GLN A 415 -1.01 -2.27 29.30
C GLN A 415 -1.21 -0.89 28.68
N ARG A 416 -2.40 -0.68 28.08
CA ARG A 416 -2.89 0.64 27.66
C ARG A 416 -3.41 1.40 28.90
N GLU A 417 -3.13 2.70 28.97
CA GLU A 417 -3.56 3.58 30.08
C GLU A 417 -5.08 3.47 30.32
N LEU A 418 -5.51 3.30 31.58
CA LEU A 418 -6.92 3.18 31.91
C LEU A 418 -7.63 4.55 31.76
N PRO A 419 -8.93 4.57 31.38
CA PRO A 419 -9.68 5.82 31.25
C PRO A 419 -9.72 6.65 32.54
N GLU A 420 -9.81 6.01 33.70
CA GLU A 420 -9.84 6.66 35.02
C GLU A 420 -8.52 7.38 35.35
N GLU A 421 -7.39 6.74 35.03
CA GLU A 421 -6.06 7.35 35.15
C GLU A 421 -5.92 8.58 34.23
N THR A 422 -6.65 8.61 33.10
CA THR A 422 -6.62 9.72 32.15
C THR A 422 -7.27 10.98 32.70
N ILE A 423 -8.37 10.84 33.46
CA ILE A 423 -9.11 11.96 34.06
C ILE A 423 -8.34 12.51 35.27
N GLU A 424 -7.77 11.66 36.13
CA GLU A 424 -6.91 12.07 37.25
C GLU A 424 -5.68 12.89 36.79
N MET A 425 -5.04 12.48 35.69
CA MET A 425 -3.91 13.21 35.09
C MET A 425 -4.34 14.57 34.51
N GLU A 426 -5.53 14.65 33.91
CA GLU A 426 -6.06 15.92 33.41
C GLU A 426 -6.35 16.88 34.57
N TYR A 427 -6.96 16.37 35.65
CA TYR A 427 -7.21 17.13 36.87
C TYR A 427 -5.90 17.69 37.46
N TYR A 428 -4.86 16.87 37.60
CA TYR A 428 -3.54 17.31 38.04
C TYR A 428 -2.95 18.44 37.16
N THR A 429 -2.99 18.26 35.84
CA THR A 429 -2.46 19.25 34.89
C THR A 429 -3.20 20.58 35.01
N ARG A 430 -4.53 20.55 35.18
CA ARG A 430 -5.35 21.74 35.39
C ARG A 430 -5.06 22.41 36.73
N LEU A 431 -4.83 21.64 37.79
CA LEU A 431 -4.42 22.19 39.09
C LEU A 431 -3.08 22.92 39.02
N ILE A 432 -2.08 22.40 38.29
CA ILE A 432 -0.81 23.13 38.08
C ILE A 432 -1.07 24.50 37.43
N HIS A 433 -1.86 24.53 36.36
CA HIS A 433 -2.20 25.78 35.68
C HIS A 433 -2.95 26.74 36.58
N TYR A 434 -3.90 26.25 37.37
CA TYR A 434 -4.62 27.03 38.35
C TYR A 434 -3.67 27.64 39.39
N TYR A 435 -2.77 26.85 40.00
CA TYR A 435 -1.81 27.35 41.00
C TYR A 435 -0.77 28.31 40.41
N ASP A 436 -0.32 28.11 39.17
CA ASP A 436 0.56 29.07 38.46
C ASP A 436 -0.14 30.42 38.22
N VAL A 437 -1.38 30.39 37.73
CA VAL A 437 -2.18 31.60 37.54
C VAL A 437 -2.48 32.27 38.88
N GLU A 438 -2.79 31.49 39.93
CA GLU A 438 -3.00 32.01 41.28
C GLU A 438 -1.74 32.68 41.85
N SER A 439 -0.57 32.07 41.66
CA SER A 439 0.73 32.66 42.02
C SER A 439 1.00 33.97 41.28
N LYS A 440 0.70 34.02 39.97
CA LYS A 440 0.83 35.25 39.16
C LYS A 440 -0.16 36.33 39.58
N VAL A 441 -1.39 35.97 39.95
CA VAL A 441 -2.37 36.90 40.52
C VAL A 441 -1.87 37.43 41.86
N ALA A 442 -1.35 36.58 42.74
CA ALA A 442 -0.77 36.98 44.01
C ALA A 442 0.46 37.90 43.83
N ALA A 443 1.33 37.61 42.87
CA ALA A 443 2.47 38.44 42.52
C ALA A 443 2.04 39.80 41.94
N SER A 444 1.01 39.83 41.07
CA SER A 444 0.46 41.08 40.52
C SER A 444 -0.13 41.99 41.59
N ARG A 445 -0.72 41.41 42.64
CA ARG A 445 -1.23 42.15 43.81
C ARG A 445 -0.11 42.76 44.66
N ARG A 446 1.11 42.20 44.64
CA ARG A 446 2.28 42.75 45.36
C ARG A 446 2.94 43.94 44.66
N VAL A 447 2.77 44.08 43.34
CA VAL A 447 3.37 45.17 42.54
C VAL A 447 2.56 46.46 42.66
N VAL A 448 1.28 46.37 43.02
CA VAL A 448 0.42 47.53 43.29
C VAL A 448 0.55 47.86 44.78
N PHE A 449 1.58 48.64 45.18
CA PHE A 449 1.64 49.50 46.39
C PHE A 449 3.11 49.87 46.74
N VAL A 450 3.81 50.55 45.82
CA VAL A 450 4.90 51.46 46.21
C VAL A 450 4.69 52.76 45.43
N ASN A 451 3.73 53.58 45.88
CA ASN A 451 3.67 54.99 45.51
C ASN A 451 4.33 55.78 46.65
N THR A 452 5.66 55.79 46.67
CA THR A 452 6.41 56.80 47.41
C THR A 452 6.13 58.15 46.76
N MET A 453 5.49 59.04 47.52
CA MET A 453 5.28 60.44 47.20
C MET A 453 6.64 61.14 47.00
N THR A 454 7.14 61.18 45.77
CA THR A 454 8.11 62.19 45.36
C THR A 454 7.76 62.68 43.96
N ASP A 455 7.40 63.95 43.95
CA ASP A 455 6.99 64.78 42.84
C ASP A 455 8.13 64.90 41.82
N THR A 456 7.98 64.31 40.63
CA THR A 456 8.31 64.91 39.31
C THR A 456 8.18 63.89 38.15
N GLN A 457 7.53 64.36 37.08
CA GLN A 457 7.38 63.82 35.72
C GLN A 457 6.16 62.93 35.39
N PRO A 458 5.31 63.34 34.41
CA PRO A 458 4.22 62.52 33.90
C PRO A 458 4.74 61.46 32.93
N GLN A 459 4.83 60.20 33.39
CA GLN A 459 4.86 59.04 32.50
C GLN A 459 3.41 58.59 32.14
N PRO A 460 3.23 57.92 30.97
CA PRO A 460 2.01 58.03 30.19
C PRO A 460 0.86 57.17 30.73
N ARG A 461 -0.35 57.74 30.79
CA ARG A 461 -1.64 57.09 31.13
C ARG A 461 -1.88 55.73 30.43
N ASP A 462 -1.21 55.45 29.33
CA ASP A 462 -1.33 54.20 28.56
C ASP A 462 -0.72 52.97 29.26
N ASP A 463 0.35 53.13 30.04
CA ASP A 463 0.99 51.97 30.68
C ASP A 463 0.24 51.51 31.94
N THR A 464 -0.41 52.44 32.65
CA THR A 464 -1.33 52.13 33.76
C THR A 464 -2.56 51.34 33.27
N ARG A 465 -3.17 51.77 32.16
CA ARG A 465 -4.32 51.06 31.55
C ARG A 465 -3.94 49.66 31.03
N LYS A 466 -2.75 49.48 30.47
CA LYS A 466 -2.24 48.16 30.06
C LYS A 466 -2.06 47.23 31.26
N MET A 467 -1.51 47.73 32.37
CA MET A 467 -1.34 46.94 33.61
C MET A 467 -2.69 46.56 34.24
N GLU A 468 -3.64 47.49 34.31
CA GLU A 468 -5.02 47.20 34.80
C GLU A 468 -5.75 46.20 33.90
N THR A 469 -5.59 46.30 32.57
CA THR A 469 -6.17 45.36 31.61
C THR A 469 -5.52 43.98 31.72
N ALA A 470 -4.20 43.92 31.88
CA ALA A 470 -3.49 42.67 32.13
C ALA A 470 -3.91 42.01 33.45
N GLN A 471 -4.12 42.81 34.51
CA GLN A 471 -4.62 42.31 35.80
C GLN A 471 -6.05 41.77 35.69
N ARG A 472 -6.93 42.45 34.94
CA ARG A 472 -8.29 41.97 34.66
C ARG A 472 -8.26 40.63 33.91
N HIS A 473 -7.46 40.52 32.85
CA HIS A 473 -7.31 39.27 32.11
C HIS A 473 -6.72 38.12 32.95
N LEU A 474 -5.82 38.43 33.90
CA LEU A 474 -5.30 37.43 34.83
C LEU A 474 -6.37 36.93 35.81
N LEU A 475 -7.23 37.82 36.32
CA LEU A 475 -8.35 37.44 37.19
C LEU A 475 -9.42 36.64 36.44
N GLU A 476 -9.77 37.04 35.22
CA GLU A 476 -10.67 36.30 34.34
C GLU A 476 -10.12 34.89 34.06
N ARG A 477 -8.83 34.78 33.72
CA ARG A 477 -8.15 33.49 33.52
C ARG A 477 -8.17 32.63 34.77
N ARG A 478 -7.94 33.21 35.97
CA ARG A 478 -8.04 32.49 37.24
C ARG A 478 -9.44 31.90 37.43
N SER A 479 -10.49 32.67 37.13
CA SER A 479 -11.87 32.19 37.24
C SER A 479 -12.15 31.04 36.27
N GLN A 480 -11.70 31.15 35.03
CA GLN A 480 -11.87 30.10 34.01
C GLN A 480 -11.13 28.81 34.37
N GLU A 481 -9.90 28.89 34.86
CA GLU A 481 -9.17 27.68 35.28
C GLU A 481 -9.77 27.07 36.56
N LEU A 482 -10.29 27.88 37.49
CA LEU A 482 -11.00 27.38 38.67
C LEU A 482 -12.28 26.62 38.30
N GLU A 483 -13.07 27.14 37.36
CA GLU A 483 -14.28 26.49 36.87
C GLU A 483 -13.98 25.11 36.26
N ARG A 484 -12.94 25.03 35.43
CA ARG A 484 -12.47 23.76 34.84
C ARG A 484 -11.97 22.76 35.89
N VAL A 485 -11.27 23.24 36.92
CA VAL A 485 -10.85 22.41 38.06
C VAL A 485 -12.09 21.88 38.80
N GLN A 486 -13.10 22.72 39.03
CA GLN A 486 -14.35 22.33 39.70
C GLN A 486 -15.23 21.38 38.88
N ASP A 487 -15.22 21.49 37.55
CA ASP A 487 -15.86 20.51 36.65
C ASP A 487 -15.23 19.12 36.81
N LEU A 488 -13.90 19.06 36.89
CA LEU A 488 -13.15 17.80 37.09
C LEU A 488 -13.25 17.27 38.53
N GLU A 489 -13.37 18.14 39.53
CA GLU A 489 -13.69 17.74 40.92
C GLU A 489 -15.05 17.04 40.99
N ARG A 490 -16.04 17.53 40.24
CA ARG A 490 -17.36 16.89 40.12
C ARG A 490 -17.30 15.53 39.42
N SER A 491 -16.48 15.38 38.37
CA SER A 491 -16.36 14.10 37.67
C SER A 491 -15.59 13.05 38.47
N LEU A 492 -14.64 13.47 39.31
CA LEU A 492 -13.83 12.59 40.17
C LEU A 492 -14.40 12.41 41.59
N ASN A 493 -15.56 13.02 41.91
CA ASN A 493 -16.16 13.04 43.25
C ASN A 493 -15.20 13.54 44.35
N ILE A 494 -14.41 14.57 44.04
CA ILE A 494 -13.48 15.20 45.00
C ILE A 494 -14.20 16.39 45.65
N SER A 495 -14.27 16.40 46.98
CA SER A 495 -14.82 17.55 47.72
C SER A 495 -13.85 18.73 47.66
N PRO A 496 -14.33 19.99 47.74
CA PRO A 496 -13.46 21.17 47.75
C PRO A 496 -12.40 21.17 48.86
N GLU A 497 -12.68 20.48 49.97
CA GLU A 497 -11.78 20.31 51.13
C GLU A 497 -10.64 19.31 50.85
N ASP A 498 -10.85 18.39 49.90
CA ASP A 498 -9.91 17.33 49.50
C ASP A 498 -9.12 17.66 48.23
N ARG A 499 -9.17 18.92 47.77
CA ARG A 499 -8.44 19.38 46.59
C ARG A 499 -6.95 19.08 46.74
N TRP A 500 -6.32 18.54 45.69
CA TRP A 500 -4.91 18.16 45.77
C TRP A 500 -4.01 19.39 45.92
N ILE A 501 -3.19 19.35 46.96
CA ILE A 501 -2.20 20.38 47.28
C ILE A 501 -0.82 19.87 46.84
N VAL A 502 0.06 20.79 46.44
CA VAL A 502 1.47 20.50 46.12
C VAL A 502 2.12 19.67 47.23
N GLY A 503 2.61 18.48 46.88
CA GLY A 503 3.27 17.55 47.81
C GLY A 503 2.36 16.51 48.49
N SER A 504 1.04 16.59 48.33
CA SER A 504 0.10 15.53 48.77
C SER A 504 0.40 14.19 48.06
N GLU A 505 -0.07 13.08 48.62
CA GLU A 505 0.17 11.74 48.05
C GLU A 505 -0.38 11.63 46.62
N LYS A 506 -1.65 12.01 46.41
CA LYS A 506 -2.28 12.05 45.09
C LYS A 506 -1.61 13.03 44.12
N TRP A 507 -1.06 14.14 44.61
CA TRP A 507 -0.27 15.07 43.81
C TRP A 507 1.02 14.40 43.31
N ARG A 508 1.81 13.78 44.20
CA ARG A 508 3.07 13.11 43.84
C ARG A 508 2.85 11.93 42.90
N GLU A 509 1.78 11.16 43.13
CA GLU A 509 1.39 10.05 42.26
C GLU A 509 1.07 10.54 40.83
N ASN A 510 0.24 11.58 40.71
CA ASN A 510 -0.14 12.11 39.40
C ASN A 510 0.95 12.96 38.74
N GLU A 511 1.84 13.58 39.52
CA GLU A 511 3.07 14.21 39.04
C GLU A 511 3.96 13.19 38.32
N GLN A 512 4.19 12.03 38.93
CA GLN A 512 4.93 10.94 38.30
C GLN A 512 4.21 10.40 37.07
N ARG A 513 2.89 10.17 37.15
CA ARG A 513 2.10 9.67 36.00
C ARG A 513 2.12 10.63 34.81
N VAL A 514 1.97 11.94 35.04
CA VAL A 514 2.03 12.96 33.98
C VAL A 514 3.45 13.12 33.44
N ALA A 515 4.49 12.98 34.26
CA ALA A 515 5.87 12.94 33.78
C ALA A 515 6.10 11.72 32.85
N VAL A 516 5.62 10.53 33.23
CA VAL A 516 5.63 9.31 32.40
C VAL A 516 4.86 9.49 31.10
N ARG A 517 3.66 10.08 31.15
CA ARG A 517 2.85 10.36 29.94
C ARG A 517 3.52 11.38 29.02
N THR A 518 4.13 12.40 29.59
CA THR A 518 4.88 13.43 28.83
C THR A 518 6.08 12.80 28.13
N TYR A 519 6.82 11.95 28.84
CA TYR A 519 7.91 11.16 28.28
C TYR A 519 7.45 10.28 27.11
N ARG A 520 6.38 9.48 27.29
CA ARG A 520 5.79 8.64 26.23
C ARG A 520 5.37 9.46 25.02
N ARG A 521 4.68 10.59 25.21
CA ARG A 521 4.28 11.48 24.10
C ARG A 521 5.48 12.08 23.36
N CYS A 522 6.53 12.47 24.07
CA CYS A 522 7.77 12.93 23.45
C CYS A 522 8.44 11.83 22.63
N LEU A 523 8.45 10.60 23.14
CA LEU A 523 8.96 9.41 22.46
C LEU A 523 8.14 9.09 21.20
N ASP A 524 6.80 9.05 21.28
CA ASP A 524 5.89 8.80 20.15
C ASP A 524 6.04 9.86 19.04
N ARG A 525 6.17 11.13 19.45
CA ARG A 525 6.41 12.24 18.52
C ARG A 525 7.75 12.10 17.82
N LEU A 526 8.80 11.71 18.55
CA LEU A 526 10.14 11.50 17.99
C LEU A 526 10.12 10.34 16.99
N GLU A 527 9.51 9.21 17.36
CA GLU A 527 9.35 8.03 16.51
C GLU A 527 8.60 8.36 15.21
N GLY A 528 7.44 9.00 15.31
CA GLY A 528 6.62 9.36 14.15
C GLY A 528 7.37 10.25 13.15
N LEU A 529 8.21 11.18 13.64
CA LEU A 529 9.03 12.03 12.77
C LEU A 529 10.14 11.25 12.05
N ILE A 530 10.70 10.20 12.66
CA ILE A 530 11.73 9.34 12.08
C ILE A 530 11.13 8.43 11.02
N VAL A 531 10.02 7.76 11.34
CA VAL A 531 9.26 6.94 10.38
C VAL A 531 8.90 7.77 9.15
N ALA A 532 8.38 8.98 9.36
CA ALA A 532 8.09 9.88 8.27
C ALA A 532 9.36 10.20 7.45
N ARG A 533 10.51 10.46 8.11
CA ARG A 533 11.78 10.75 7.41
C ARG A 533 12.25 9.59 6.54
N ILE A 534 12.05 8.35 6.98
CA ILE A 534 12.36 7.15 6.20
C ILE A 534 11.54 7.13 4.91
N PHE A 535 10.22 7.35 4.98
CA PHE A 535 9.37 7.44 3.77
C PHE A 535 9.83 8.53 2.79
N GLU A 536 10.30 9.68 3.27
CA GLU A 536 10.84 10.73 2.40
C GLU A 536 12.15 10.34 1.72
N LEU A 537 13.04 9.64 2.43
CA LEU A 537 14.29 9.13 1.87
C LEU A 537 14.02 8.06 0.82
N THR A 538 13.09 7.15 1.07
CA THR A 538 12.67 6.13 0.11
C THR A 538 12.11 6.78 -1.17
N LYS A 539 11.25 7.80 -1.04
CA LYS A 539 10.75 8.59 -2.19
C LYS A 539 11.86 9.32 -2.96
N MET A 540 12.96 9.68 -2.29
CA MET A 540 14.11 10.33 -2.94
C MET A 540 14.89 9.35 -3.83
N ASN A 541 14.93 8.07 -3.46
CA ASN A 541 15.65 7.01 -4.18
C ASN A 541 14.85 6.41 -5.34
N MET A 542 13.57 6.76 -5.51
CA MET A 542 12.77 6.34 -6.65
C MET A 542 13.26 6.99 -7.96
N SER A 543 13.57 6.15 -8.95
CA SER A 543 13.90 6.61 -10.31
C SER A 543 12.70 7.33 -10.96
N HIS A 544 12.98 8.32 -11.82
CA HIS A 544 12.01 9.20 -12.49
C HIS A 544 11.32 10.31 -11.65
N THR A 545 11.84 10.67 -10.47
CA THR A 545 11.39 11.87 -9.78
C THR A 545 11.84 13.15 -10.52
N GLY A 546 10.89 13.91 -11.06
CA GLY A 546 11.16 15.18 -11.75
C GLY A 546 11.90 16.18 -10.85
N TYR A 547 12.71 17.07 -11.44
CA TYR A 547 13.57 18.02 -10.70
C TYR A 547 12.84 18.83 -9.61
N LYS A 548 11.61 19.28 -9.89
CA LYS A 548 10.77 19.99 -8.91
C LYS A 548 10.40 19.10 -7.71
N MET A 549 10.07 17.84 -7.95
CA MET A 549 9.75 16.88 -6.88
C MET A 549 10.96 16.61 -5.99
N ARG A 550 12.14 16.40 -6.60
CA ARG A 550 13.41 16.25 -5.84
C ARG A 550 13.71 17.46 -4.95
N LYS A 551 13.48 18.69 -5.44
CA LYS A 551 13.64 19.91 -4.64
C LYS A 551 12.65 19.98 -3.47
N HIS A 552 11.40 19.55 -3.67
CA HIS A 552 10.40 19.48 -2.61
C HIS A 552 10.76 18.43 -1.55
N ILE A 553 11.19 17.24 -1.96
CA ILE A 553 11.65 16.17 -1.06
C ILE A 553 12.86 16.65 -0.24
N GLY A 554 13.85 17.26 -0.89
CA GLY A 554 15.02 17.81 -0.18
C GLY A 554 14.67 18.89 0.85
N LYS A 555 13.71 19.78 0.54
CA LYS A 555 13.22 20.79 1.50
C LYS A 555 12.48 20.13 2.67
N ALA A 556 11.68 19.11 2.39
CA ALA A 556 10.92 18.37 3.39
C ALA A 556 11.87 17.61 4.34
N LEU A 557 12.90 16.93 3.81
CA LEU A 557 13.94 16.25 4.60
C LEU A 557 14.70 17.22 5.53
N LYS A 558 15.02 18.43 5.06
CA LYS A 558 15.68 19.45 5.90
C LYS A 558 14.77 19.92 7.03
N ALA A 559 13.50 20.20 6.72
CA ALA A 559 12.52 20.60 7.73
C ALA A 559 12.29 19.47 8.76
N ARG A 560 12.20 18.22 8.29
CA ARG A 560 12.00 17.04 9.14
C ARG A 560 13.20 16.76 10.03
N SER A 561 14.42 16.89 9.51
CA SER A 561 15.64 16.76 10.31
C SER A 561 15.69 17.79 11.45
N GLN A 562 15.24 19.03 11.21
CA GLN A 562 15.12 20.03 12.26
C GLN A 562 14.03 19.67 13.28
N ALA A 563 12.89 19.16 12.83
CA ALA A 563 11.80 18.72 13.72
C ALA A 563 12.25 17.55 14.62
N ILE A 564 12.99 16.58 14.09
CA ILE A 564 13.56 15.47 14.87
C ILE A 564 14.52 16.01 15.93
N ARG A 565 15.38 16.98 15.61
CA ARG A 565 16.28 17.60 16.62
C ARG A 565 15.50 18.22 17.78
N THR A 566 14.45 18.97 17.47
CA THR A 566 13.59 19.57 18.50
C THR A 566 12.87 18.51 19.34
N ALA A 567 12.32 17.47 18.69
CA ALA A 567 11.68 16.36 19.40
C ALA A 567 12.67 15.58 20.28
N LEU A 568 13.91 15.39 19.82
CA LEU A 568 14.98 14.75 20.58
C LEU A 568 15.34 15.55 21.83
N THR A 569 15.43 16.89 21.73
CA THR A 569 15.64 17.76 22.89
C THR A 569 14.49 17.62 23.90
N GLN A 570 13.25 17.63 23.43
CA GLN A 570 12.06 17.47 24.29
C GLN A 570 12.05 16.10 24.97
N TYR A 571 12.39 15.04 24.23
CA TYR A 571 12.55 13.69 24.77
C TYR A 571 13.61 13.66 25.88
N ASN A 572 14.81 14.20 25.63
CA ASN A 572 15.90 14.17 26.62
C ASN A 572 15.55 14.96 27.90
N VAL A 573 14.79 16.05 27.77
CA VAL A 573 14.26 16.80 28.92
C VAL A 573 13.27 15.95 29.71
N ALA A 574 12.28 15.34 29.03
CA ALA A 574 11.29 14.49 29.70
C ALA A 574 11.92 13.24 30.33
N ALA A 575 12.91 12.64 29.67
CA ALA A 575 13.68 11.49 30.17
C ALA A 575 14.41 11.81 31.49
N ALA A 576 14.97 13.02 31.61
CA ALA A 576 15.65 13.47 32.82
C ALA A 576 14.70 13.75 34.00
N THR A 577 13.42 14.04 33.73
CA THR A 577 12.40 14.30 34.77
C THR A 577 11.82 13.05 35.41
N LEU A 578 12.08 11.86 34.84
CA LEU A 578 11.60 10.59 35.40
C LEU A 578 12.41 10.18 36.64
N ILE A 579 11.80 9.34 37.48
CA ILE A 579 12.44 8.75 38.65
C ILE A 579 12.36 7.22 38.52
N PRO A 580 13.49 6.53 38.29
CA PRO A 580 14.83 7.06 38.04
C PRO A 580 14.94 7.76 36.65
N PRO A 581 15.90 8.70 36.48
CA PRO A 581 16.12 9.36 35.19
C PRO A 581 16.53 8.38 34.11
N ARG A 582 16.05 8.58 32.87
CA ARG A 582 16.37 7.73 31.72
C ARG A 582 17.56 8.26 30.92
N PRO A 583 18.37 7.37 30.31
CA PRO A 583 19.54 7.79 29.55
C PRO A 583 19.17 8.66 28.33
N PRO A 584 19.93 9.73 28.04
CA PRO A 584 19.65 10.60 26.90
C PRO A 584 19.96 9.91 25.57
N LEU A 585 19.14 10.18 24.57
CA LEU A 585 19.37 9.74 23.20
C LEU A 585 20.22 10.74 22.42
N LYS A 586 21.14 10.21 21.61
CA LYS A 586 22.01 10.98 20.71
C LYS A 586 21.46 10.98 19.29
N TRP A 587 21.76 12.03 18.53
CA TRP A 587 21.27 12.19 17.16
C TRP A 587 21.70 11.04 16.25
N GLU A 588 22.94 10.60 16.37
CA GLU A 588 23.54 9.55 15.52
C GLU A 588 22.72 8.26 15.65
N ARG A 589 22.49 7.82 16.89
CA ARG A 589 21.70 6.63 17.23
C ARG A 589 20.26 6.73 16.74
N VAL A 590 19.66 7.92 16.78
CA VAL A 590 18.24 8.14 16.39
C VAL A 590 18.04 8.12 14.87
N VAL A 591 19.10 8.42 14.10
CA VAL A 591 19.04 8.45 12.63
C VAL A 591 19.37 7.08 12.01
N GLU A 592 19.97 6.16 12.78
CA GLU A 592 20.21 4.79 12.39
C GLU A 592 18.90 3.99 12.31
N TYR A 593 18.65 3.31 11.18
CA TYR A 593 17.39 2.60 10.93
C TYR A 593 17.11 1.46 11.92
N ALA A 594 18.16 0.86 12.50
CA ALA A 594 18.05 -0.21 13.51
C ALA A 594 17.42 0.27 14.85
N PHE A 595 17.39 1.58 15.10
CA PHE A 595 16.88 2.15 16.35
C PHE A 595 15.35 2.21 16.43
N LEU A 596 14.63 1.97 15.32
CA LEU A 596 13.16 2.01 15.33
C LEU A 596 12.54 0.97 16.30
N ALA A 597 13.13 -0.21 16.42
CA ALA A 597 12.68 -1.23 17.37
C ALA A 597 12.95 -0.86 18.85
N ASP A 598 13.90 0.06 19.11
CA ASP A 598 14.22 0.52 20.47
C ASP A 598 13.10 1.42 21.04
N PHE A 599 12.28 2.05 20.19
CA PHE A 599 11.23 2.96 20.67
C PHE A 599 10.18 2.25 21.53
N ASP A 600 9.81 1.01 21.18
CA ASP A 600 8.84 0.24 21.96
C ASP A 600 9.45 -0.24 23.28
N LEU A 601 10.74 -0.57 23.30
CA LEU A 601 11.48 -0.90 24.53
C LEU A 601 11.60 0.30 25.47
N LEU A 602 11.78 1.50 24.92
CA LEU A 602 11.84 2.75 25.68
C LEU A 602 10.47 3.19 26.22
N ARG A 603 9.35 2.65 25.70
CA ARG A 603 8.00 3.07 26.09
C ARG A 603 7.57 2.51 27.46
N ASP A 604 8.19 1.41 27.90
CA ASP A 604 7.97 0.88 29.24
C ASP A 604 8.87 1.57 30.28
N VAL A 605 8.23 2.06 31.35
CA VAL A 605 8.92 2.70 32.47
C VAL A 605 8.96 1.76 33.69
N ARG A 606 8.27 0.61 33.64
CA ARG A 606 8.11 -0.33 34.76
C ARG A 606 9.23 -1.37 34.85
N GLN A 607 9.74 -1.86 33.71
CA GLN A 607 10.82 -2.85 33.66
C GLN A 607 11.92 -2.38 32.69
N ASP A 608 13.18 -2.44 33.12
CA ASP A 608 14.31 -2.21 32.23
C ASP A 608 14.67 -3.53 31.52
N MET A 609 14.32 -3.63 30.25
CA MET A 609 14.59 -4.79 29.42
C MET A 609 15.94 -4.71 28.70
N SER A 610 16.71 -3.64 28.90
CA SER A 610 17.99 -3.41 28.17
C SER A 610 19.07 -4.45 28.48
N GLU A 611 18.94 -5.18 29.59
CA GLU A 611 19.84 -6.26 29.99
C GLU A 611 19.51 -7.61 29.33
N ARG A 612 18.32 -7.74 28.72
CA ARG A 612 17.94 -8.97 27.99
C ARG A 612 18.77 -9.07 26.71
N LYS A 613 19.35 -10.24 26.45
CA LYS A 613 20.18 -10.49 25.26
C LYS A 613 19.44 -10.13 23.97
N TRP A 614 18.16 -10.48 23.85
CA TRP A 614 17.32 -10.18 22.69
C TRP A 614 17.00 -8.69 22.52
N ALA A 615 17.14 -7.86 23.54
CA ALA A 615 16.93 -6.41 23.45
C ALA A 615 18.20 -5.66 23.01
N THR A 616 19.38 -6.29 23.13
CA THR A 616 20.65 -5.71 22.71
C THR A 616 20.74 -5.58 21.18
N PRO A 617 21.46 -4.58 20.64
CA PRO A 617 21.64 -4.45 19.20
C PRO A 617 22.28 -5.70 18.56
N ALA A 618 23.30 -6.27 19.20
CA ALA A 618 23.98 -7.48 18.73
C ALA A 618 23.07 -8.71 18.75
N GLY A 619 22.29 -8.89 19.82
CA GLY A 619 21.31 -9.98 19.92
C GLY A 619 20.21 -9.89 18.87
N ARG A 620 19.69 -8.69 18.58
CA ARG A 620 18.72 -8.49 17.49
C ARG A 620 19.30 -8.75 16.13
N GLN A 621 20.51 -8.27 15.86
CA GLN A 621 21.18 -8.53 14.59
C GLN A 621 21.41 -10.04 14.37
N ALA A 622 21.83 -10.76 15.41
CA ALA A 622 21.99 -12.21 15.35
C ALA A 622 20.64 -12.92 15.13
N MET A 623 19.59 -12.51 15.84
CA MET A 623 18.24 -13.04 15.67
C MET A 623 17.68 -12.79 14.26
N ASP A 624 17.83 -11.57 13.72
CA ASP A 624 17.40 -11.23 12.36
C ASP A 624 18.16 -12.04 11.32
N THR A 625 19.46 -12.24 11.52
CA THR A 625 20.30 -13.07 10.64
C THR A 625 19.84 -14.52 10.67
N TYR A 626 19.60 -15.08 11.86
CA TYR A 626 19.06 -16.43 12.03
C TYR A 626 17.73 -16.61 11.28
N PHE A 627 16.73 -15.75 11.54
CA PHE A 627 15.44 -15.87 10.88
C PHE A 627 15.54 -15.65 9.37
N LYS A 628 16.41 -14.75 8.90
CA LYS A 628 16.66 -14.55 7.46
C LYS A 628 17.24 -15.80 6.79
N ILE A 629 18.14 -16.53 7.46
CA ILE A 629 18.66 -17.82 6.97
C ILE A 629 17.55 -18.87 6.92
N CYS A 630 16.68 -18.93 7.94
CA CYS A 630 15.51 -19.81 7.94
C CYS A 630 14.57 -19.51 6.75
N ARG A 631 14.27 -18.23 6.53
CA ARG A 631 13.47 -17.77 5.38
C ARG A 631 14.14 -18.07 4.04
N ALA A 632 15.47 -17.96 3.93
CA ALA A 632 16.20 -18.34 2.71
C ALA A 632 16.09 -19.84 2.41
N LYS A 633 16.16 -20.71 3.44
CA LYS A 633 15.94 -22.16 3.27
C LYS A 633 14.52 -22.48 2.79
N GLU A 634 13.52 -21.77 3.32
CA GLU A 634 12.13 -21.89 2.86
C GLU A 634 11.96 -21.43 1.40
N GLU A 635 12.61 -20.32 1.02
CA GLU A 635 12.61 -19.81 -0.36
C GLU A 635 13.19 -20.86 -1.32
N ILE A 636 14.31 -21.50 -0.99
CA ILE A 636 14.89 -22.58 -1.82
C ILE A 636 13.89 -23.72 -2.02
N LYS A 637 13.22 -24.17 -0.94
CA LYS A 637 12.20 -25.23 -1.02
C LYS A 637 11.06 -24.84 -1.93
N ARG A 638 10.54 -23.61 -1.82
CA ARG A 638 9.50 -23.07 -2.71
C ARG A 638 9.97 -23.02 -4.16
N LEU A 639 11.14 -22.45 -4.41
CA LEU A 639 11.69 -22.27 -5.76
C LEU A 639 11.94 -23.62 -6.45
N ASN A 640 12.36 -24.65 -5.72
CA ASN A 640 12.49 -26.00 -6.27
C ASN A 640 11.17 -26.54 -6.83
N ILE A 641 10.07 -26.33 -6.10
CA ILE A 641 8.72 -26.69 -6.56
C ILE A 641 8.33 -25.82 -7.76
N GLU A 642 8.41 -24.50 -7.63
CA GLU A 642 7.96 -23.56 -8.65
C GLU A 642 8.70 -23.71 -9.98
N ILE A 643 10.02 -23.96 -9.96
CA ILE A 643 10.82 -24.21 -11.16
C ILE A 643 10.34 -25.50 -11.85
N GLN A 644 10.09 -26.58 -11.11
CA GLN A 644 9.57 -27.83 -11.66
C GLN A 644 8.18 -27.64 -12.28
N ARG A 645 7.28 -26.91 -11.59
CA ARG A 645 5.95 -26.55 -12.10
C ARG A 645 6.06 -25.81 -13.44
N VAL A 646 6.93 -24.80 -13.53
CA VAL A 646 7.11 -24.01 -14.77
C VAL A 646 7.69 -24.84 -15.91
N ILE A 647 8.71 -25.66 -15.66
CA ILE A 647 9.31 -26.54 -16.68
C ILE A 647 8.26 -27.52 -17.22
N THR A 648 7.51 -28.16 -16.32
CA THR A 648 6.48 -29.13 -16.66
C THR A 648 5.33 -28.48 -17.43
N TYR A 649 4.87 -27.31 -16.96
CA TYR A 649 3.85 -26.51 -17.65
C TYR A 649 4.25 -26.20 -19.09
N MET A 650 5.48 -25.73 -19.34
CA MET A 650 5.94 -25.38 -20.69
C MET A 650 5.85 -26.59 -21.63
N HIS A 651 6.24 -27.77 -21.17
CA HIS A 651 6.19 -29.01 -21.96
C HIS A 651 4.75 -29.46 -22.26
N ILE A 652 3.89 -29.49 -21.24
CA ILE A 652 2.49 -29.91 -21.37
C ILE A 652 1.71 -28.93 -22.23
N GLU A 653 1.88 -27.62 -22.00
CA GLU A 653 1.19 -26.56 -22.75
C GLU A 653 1.58 -26.57 -24.23
N ASP A 654 2.87 -26.72 -24.57
CA ASP A 654 3.29 -26.79 -25.98
C ASP A 654 2.68 -28.01 -26.68
N THR A 655 2.76 -29.18 -26.03
CA THR A 655 2.24 -30.44 -26.56
C THR A 655 0.73 -30.35 -26.79
N TYR A 656 0.00 -29.81 -25.81
CA TYR A 656 -1.43 -29.61 -25.90
C TYR A 656 -1.80 -28.67 -27.06
N LEU A 657 -1.13 -27.52 -27.16
CA LEU A 657 -1.44 -26.53 -28.20
C LEU A 657 -1.12 -27.06 -29.61
N ARG A 658 0.00 -27.76 -29.81
CA ARG A 658 0.33 -28.39 -31.10
C ARG A 658 -0.69 -29.45 -31.50
N ARG A 659 -1.11 -30.28 -30.53
CA ARG A 659 -2.13 -31.31 -30.78
C ARG A 659 -3.46 -30.69 -31.20
N ARG A 660 -3.91 -29.62 -30.51
CA ARG A 660 -5.15 -28.91 -30.87
C ARG A 660 -5.02 -28.20 -32.21
N GLU A 661 -3.90 -27.53 -32.47
CA GLU A 661 -3.60 -26.89 -33.77
C GLU A 661 -3.71 -27.89 -34.92
N GLY A 662 -3.06 -29.06 -34.81
CA GLY A 662 -3.12 -30.10 -35.83
C GLY A 662 -4.52 -30.71 -36.00
N ALA A 663 -5.24 -30.94 -34.91
CA ALA A 663 -6.56 -31.57 -34.94
C ALA A 663 -7.63 -30.75 -35.69
N ILE A 664 -7.51 -29.42 -35.71
CA ILE A 664 -8.48 -28.54 -36.39
C ILE A 664 -7.95 -27.91 -37.67
N ALA A 665 -6.69 -28.17 -38.04
CA ALA A 665 -6.06 -27.57 -39.22
C ALA A 665 -6.81 -27.89 -40.52
N GLU A 666 -7.37 -29.10 -40.63
CA GLU A 666 -8.11 -29.54 -41.81
C GLU A 666 -9.54 -28.96 -41.88
N THR A 667 -10.20 -28.81 -40.73
CA THR A 667 -11.61 -28.40 -40.65
C THR A 667 -11.79 -26.89 -40.53
N GLU A 668 -10.97 -26.23 -39.72
CA GLU A 668 -10.98 -24.78 -39.49
C GLU A 668 -9.57 -24.18 -39.59
N PRO A 669 -8.96 -24.12 -40.78
CA PRO A 669 -7.57 -23.68 -40.96
C PRO A 669 -7.30 -22.25 -40.45
N ALA A 670 -8.28 -21.35 -40.56
CA ALA A 670 -8.17 -20.00 -40.03
C ALA A 670 -8.12 -19.98 -38.49
N LEU A 671 -8.87 -20.86 -37.81
CA LEU A 671 -8.85 -20.97 -36.35
C LEU A 671 -7.56 -21.68 -35.89
N ALA A 672 -7.12 -22.72 -36.61
CA ALA A 672 -5.84 -23.38 -36.38
C ALA A 672 -4.67 -22.37 -36.41
N PHE A 673 -4.65 -21.48 -37.41
CA PHE A 673 -3.67 -20.41 -37.49
C PHE A 673 -3.71 -19.48 -36.25
N GLN A 674 -4.90 -19.14 -35.74
CA GLN A 674 -5.02 -18.31 -34.53
C GLN A 674 -4.56 -19.07 -33.27
N ILE A 675 -4.75 -20.38 -33.19
CA ILE A 675 -4.14 -21.22 -32.13
C ILE A 675 -2.62 -21.23 -32.26
N SER A 676 -2.08 -21.32 -33.48
CA SER A 676 -0.63 -21.25 -33.74
C SER A 676 -0.05 -19.92 -33.24
N ARG A 677 -0.74 -18.80 -33.50
CA ARG A 677 -0.35 -17.47 -32.98
C ARG A 677 -0.39 -17.43 -31.45
N TYR A 678 -1.45 -17.97 -30.84
CA TYR A 678 -1.59 -18.08 -29.39
C TYR A 678 -0.47 -18.93 -28.74
N ARG A 679 0.01 -19.97 -29.45
CA ARG A 679 1.15 -20.82 -29.06
C ARG A 679 2.48 -20.07 -29.19
N GLN A 680 2.73 -19.43 -30.32
CA GLN A 680 3.96 -18.67 -30.58
C GLN A 680 4.21 -17.56 -29.56
N ASP A 681 3.15 -16.89 -29.08
CA ASP A 681 3.24 -15.88 -28.03
C ASP A 681 3.91 -16.40 -26.74
N ARG A 682 3.74 -17.69 -26.43
CA ARG A 682 4.34 -18.37 -25.28
C ARG A 682 5.69 -18.99 -25.62
N GLU A 683 5.73 -19.76 -26.71
CA GLU A 683 6.90 -20.54 -27.13
C GLU A 683 8.15 -19.66 -27.30
N ARG A 684 7.98 -18.41 -27.71
CA ARG A 684 9.08 -17.45 -27.90
C ARG A 684 9.99 -17.28 -26.68
N PHE A 685 9.50 -17.58 -25.47
CA PHE A 685 10.27 -17.46 -24.23
C PHE A 685 10.82 -18.79 -23.70
N TYR A 686 10.32 -19.94 -24.18
CA TYR A 686 10.66 -21.25 -23.61
C TYR A 686 12.16 -21.55 -23.66
N ALA A 687 12.81 -21.27 -24.79
CA ALA A 687 14.25 -21.45 -24.93
C ALA A 687 15.06 -20.54 -23.99
N ALA A 688 14.55 -19.34 -23.67
CA ALA A 688 15.19 -18.44 -22.71
C ALA A 688 15.01 -18.96 -21.26
N HIS A 689 13.83 -19.43 -20.91
CA HIS A 689 13.56 -20.03 -19.60
C HIS A 689 14.43 -21.27 -19.36
N MET A 690 14.42 -22.23 -20.29
CA MET A 690 15.21 -23.46 -20.17
C MET A 690 16.72 -23.19 -20.06
N ARG A 691 17.24 -22.21 -20.81
CA ARG A 691 18.66 -21.81 -20.68
C ARG A 691 19.00 -21.29 -19.29
N ARG A 692 18.11 -20.49 -18.68
CA ARG A 692 18.33 -19.94 -17.32
C ARG A 692 18.26 -21.03 -16.26
N PHE A 693 17.28 -21.94 -16.33
CA PHE A 693 17.17 -23.06 -15.41
C PHE A 693 18.35 -24.03 -15.53
N TYR A 694 18.79 -24.33 -16.76
CA TYR A 694 19.98 -25.16 -16.99
C TYR A 694 21.27 -24.50 -16.50
N ALA A 695 21.39 -23.18 -16.62
CA ALA A 695 22.52 -22.45 -16.05
C ALA A 695 22.51 -22.51 -14.52
N LEU A 696 21.33 -22.39 -13.88
CA LEU A 696 21.18 -22.55 -12.44
C LEU A 696 21.56 -23.96 -11.99
N SER A 697 21.13 -25.02 -12.69
CA SER A 697 21.46 -26.40 -12.31
C SER A 697 22.95 -26.77 -12.46
N LYS A 698 23.75 -25.91 -13.10
CA LYS A 698 25.20 -26.07 -13.25
C LYS A 698 26.00 -25.22 -12.26
N ASP A 699 25.33 -24.36 -11.51
CA ASP A 699 25.96 -23.50 -10.55
C ASP A 699 26.48 -24.37 -9.39
N ALA A 700 27.77 -24.26 -9.07
CA ALA A 700 28.41 -25.09 -8.05
C ALA A 700 27.87 -24.82 -6.64
N SER A 701 27.17 -23.69 -6.46
CA SER A 701 26.45 -23.33 -5.24
C SER A 701 25.09 -24.04 -5.09
N VAL A 702 24.60 -24.69 -6.16
CA VAL A 702 23.30 -25.37 -6.21
C VAL A 702 23.43 -26.88 -5.97
N SER A 703 24.62 -27.45 -6.14
CA SER A 703 24.96 -28.85 -5.86
C SER A 703 25.30 -29.08 -4.39
#